data_AF-A0A158NWW3-F1
#
_entry.id   AF-A0A158NWW3-F1
#
_cell.length_a   1.000
_cell.length_b   1.000
_cell.length_c   1.000
_cell.angle_alpha   90.00
_cell.angle_beta   90.00
_cell.angle_gamma   90.00
#
_symmetry.space_group_name_H-M   'P 1'
#
loop_
_entity.id
_entity.type
_entity.pdbx_description
1 polymer ?
#
loop_
_entity_poly.entity_id
_entity_poly.type
_entity_poly.pdbx_seq_one_letter_code
_entity_poly.pdbx_strand_id
1 'polypeptide(L)'
;NLGIARLNMTHYEDAIGYFEQQLATLEPLTTGTALLDKARALGNLGDCYEALGDLEEAIKCHEQQLTAATKLKSIRDQERAYRGLGRAREATGNLQEALVCFEKRLVAAHEVDSPEARGAAYGDLGRVHAALGNHEQAVSCLSHQLALARGLGDKAAEAEAASGLGAVHLLMDDPNSALRHHQLELSIAEGLDAAGLQARACANLGVTQETLGQYEEAIRLQEQSLSLAAAAGDQPARAAAFASLGRLHHLCGDLPRALSYLQSGLSLSEGLGRREEAARLRHRLGLVHWETGEAIISVEHLEKAANLLESLDGTSVSLSCGQPNRAELLSETYRMLQKVLINLNRAEEALNWAERSRRSKSNSLDDAAHYSEIIDRQRGVILYYSEVGCELHAWCLAPGRGLLRFHSATLDDGVGLEKRVLQAREALLDESNELIEESTKIPSRGHHLNASSYSLSSLFSVGSVSSRAGSARWGRGAKGPTWQAPMPIQVLYDLLLAPFEDLLPPPRKELIMVVEKSLYLAPFPALQSNPGEDYLCERFSLLVVPSLAALRKRSKTPVLEGGATVAALVAGNPILPEDVREEYGWAESTTSTETESEIVAELLEARAMTGLEATRSAVLRSLPDAECVHLTVPVFWNTGSLAFSPDQCEEPSERPEYLINQTDLLRLKMSARLVVVSSGQSWSNVDCTNATSDGIQNIAKTLLSAGAQCVLIGMWAVPPTAGSILLRAFYSAMLQGARASRALAEAMQTVQHTRHFAHPANWAGWLLIGGDTRLSNKVALMGQALAELLRGGPEQSRDALRVTLHLVEKSLQRIHRGQKNAMYTTQRSIENKVGAATGWRELLMSVGFRFEPAGNGIPSSVFFPQSDPEERLTRCSASLQALLGLGQSSLHALARLLQAPEAAEDVIAAMRRASCATEGQEVILPVHVWRASGSHELFASLGFDLMEVGQSEVILRTGKQASRRAVQFALQALLALFDTQEAPKSLSLDSGSSMESLASVTHTEKNLVERPRLGGAFASYVRHRGEPDGKTMEPPNVLIPASRQPCQNGG
;
A
#
# COMPACT_ATOMS: atom_id res chain seq x y z
N ASN A 1 18.01 -41.02 36.09
CA ASN A 1 18.68 -40.62 37.36
C ASN A 1 19.77 -39.59 37.16
N LEU A 2 20.87 -39.88 36.45
CA LEU A 2 21.97 -38.91 36.28
C LEU A 2 21.50 -37.60 35.59
N GLY A 3 20.67 -37.69 34.54
CA GLY A 3 20.01 -36.54 33.94
C GLY A 3 19.14 -35.74 34.92
N ILE A 4 18.39 -36.40 35.82
CA ILE A 4 17.58 -35.73 36.86
C ILE A 4 18.48 -35.00 37.87
N ALA A 5 19.62 -35.59 38.25
CA ALA A 5 20.58 -34.91 39.12
C ALA A 5 21.21 -33.68 38.44
N ARG A 6 21.51 -33.76 37.15
CA ARG A 6 22.00 -32.61 36.35
C ARG A 6 20.94 -31.52 36.20
N LEU A 7 19.69 -31.89 35.89
CA LEU A 7 18.53 -31.01 35.84
C LEU A 7 18.33 -30.25 37.16
N ASN A 8 18.38 -30.96 38.29
CA ASN A 8 18.27 -30.34 39.62
C ASN A 8 19.46 -29.45 40.00
N MET A 9 20.62 -29.62 39.34
CA MET A 9 21.79 -28.74 39.45
C MET A 9 21.80 -27.66 38.36
N THR A 10 20.70 -27.45 37.63
CA THR A 10 20.56 -26.49 36.51
C THR A 10 21.56 -26.68 35.36
N HIS A 11 22.15 -27.87 35.22
CA HIS A 11 23.01 -28.25 34.10
C HIS A 11 22.14 -28.88 32.99
N TYR A 12 21.38 -28.05 32.27
CA TYR A 12 20.36 -28.52 31.31
C TYR A 12 20.97 -29.25 30.11
N GLU A 13 22.08 -28.75 29.54
CA GLU A 13 22.79 -29.40 28.41
C GLU A 13 23.31 -30.80 28.78
N ASP A 14 23.98 -30.95 29.94
CA ASP A 14 24.39 -32.26 30.47
C ASP A 14 23.16 -33.18 30.65
N ALA A 15 22.05 -32.64 31.17
CA ALA A 15 20.83 -33.39 31.44
C ALA A 15 20.18 -33.92 30.16
N ILE A 16 20.10 -33.09 29.11
CA ILE A 16 19.60 -33.44 27.77
C ILE A 16 20.37 -34.65 27.24
N GLY A 17 21.71 -34.60 27.20
CA GLY A 17 22.53 -35.71 26.70
C GLY A 17 22.29 -37.02 27.46
N TYR A 18 22.08 -36.98 28.78
CA TYR A 18 21.72 -38.16 29.56
C TYR A 18 20.28 -38.66 29.33
N PHE A 19 19.32 -37.77 29.07
CA PHE A 19 17.94 -38.15 28.75
C PHE A 19 17.82 -38.70 27.32
N GLU A 20 18.52 -38.14 26.34
CA GLU A 20 18.61 -38.67 24.98
C GLU A 20 19.28 -40.06 24.96
N GLN A 21 20.38 -40.23 25.70
CA GLN A 21 21.01 -41.55 25.88
C GLN A 21 20.03 -42.55 26.52
N GLN A 22 19.26 -42.12 27.54
CA GLN A 22 18.22 -42.96 28.14
C GLN A 22 17.15 -43.34 27.09
N LEU A 23 16.66 -42.38 26.28
CA LEU A 23 15.67 -42.64 25.24
C LEU A 23 16.17 -43.62 24.18
N ALA A 24 17.41 -43.48 23.71
CA ALA A 24 18.04 -44.40 22.76
C ALA A 24 18.16 -45.83 23.32
N THR A 25 18.45 -46.00 24.62
CA THR A 25 18.46 -47.33 25.26
C THR A 25 17.08 -47.94 25.47
N LEU A 26 16.03 -47.11 25.59
CA LEU A 26 14.64 -47.54 25.77
C LEU A 26 13.91 -47.78 24.44
N GLU A 27 14.39 -47.21 23.34
CA GLU A 27 13.78 -47.32 22.01
C GLU A 27 13.53 -48.76 21.50
N PRO A 28 14.44 -49.75 21.65
CA PRO A 28 14.18 -51.13 21.23
C PRO A 28 13.21 -51.89 22.17
N LEU A 29 12.76 -51.29 23.27
CA LEU A 29 11.94 -51.97 24.30
C LEU A 29 10.47 -51.56 24.20
N THR A 30 9.59 -52.52 23.94
CA THR A 30 8.14 -52.31 23.78
C THR A 30 7.31 -52.68 25.03
N THR A 31 7.96 -52.94 26.16
CA THR A 31 7.26 -53.27 27.43
C THR A 31 6.54 -52.05 28.01
N GLY A 32 5.44 -52.27 28.74
CA GLY A 32 4.70 -51.18 29.39
C GLY A 32 5.53 -50.37 30.40
N THR A 33 6.53 -51.00 31.03
CA THR A 33 7.50 -50.30 31.89
C THR A 33 8.46 -49.43 31.09
N ALA A 34 9.01 -49.92 29.97
CA ALA A 34 9.87 -49.12 29.10
C ALA A 34 9.12 -47.93 28.48
N LEU A 35 7.84 -48.10 28.14
CA LEU A 35 6.98 -46.99 27.68
C LEU A 35 6.76 -45.93 28.79
N LEU A 36 6.60 -46.34 30.05
CA LEU A 36 6.46 -45.43 31.19
C LEU A 36 7.77 -44.63 31.43
N ASP A 37 8.91 -45.30 31.40
CA ASP A 37 10.21 -44.64 31.57
C ASP A 37 10.56 -43.76 30.36
N LYS A 38 10.12 -44.13 29.15
CA LYS A 38 10.20 -43.29 27.93
C LYS A 38 9.35 -42.03 28.08
N ALA A 39 8.11 -42.13 28.55
CA ALA A 39 7.25 -40.97 28.82
C ALA A 39 7.88 -40.01 29.84
N ARG A 40 8.46 -40.53 30.92
CA ARG A 40 9.14 -39.73 31.95
C ARG A 40 10.43 -39.08 31.46
N ALA A 41 11.22 -39.79 30.64
CA ALA A 41 12.41 -39.23 30.01
C ALA A 41 12.04 -38.09 29.04
N LEU A 42 11.02 -38.27 28.19
CA LEU A 42 10.49 -37.22 27.32
C LEU A 42 9.98 -36.00 28.10
N GLY A 43 9.28 -36.22 29.21
CA GLY A 43 8.80 -35.12 30.06
C GLY A 43 9.93 -34.32 30.69
N ASN A 44 10.95 -34.98 31.26
CA ASN A 44 12.11 -34.27 31.81
C ASN A 44 12.98 -33.61 30.71
N LEU A 45 13.00 -34.17 29.49
CA LEU A 45 13.67 -33.57 28.33
C LEU A 45 12.94 -32.30 27.89
N GLY A 46 11.60 -32.31 27.86
CA GLY A 46 10.78 -31.12 27.68
C GLY A 46 11.02 -30.08 28.76
N ASP A 47 11.06 -30.48 30.04
CA ASP A 47 11.40 -29.60 31.17
C ASP A 47 12.82 -28.97 31.01
N CYS A 48 13.77 -29.64 30.31
CA CYS A 48 15.09 -29.08 30.00
C CYS A 48 15.06 -28.07 28.84
N TYR A 49 14.35 -28.39 27.74
CA TYR A 49 14.21 -27.48 26.61
C TYR A 49 13.40 -26.23 26.97
N GLU A 50 12.36 -26.35 27.82
CA GLU A 50 11.63 -25.21 28.39
C GLU A 50 12.59 -24.28 29.17
N ALA A 51 13.50 -24.84 29.97
CA ALA A 51 14.46 -24.07 30.76
C ALA A 51 15.58 -23.41 29.94
N LEU A 52 15.93 -23.96 28.76
CA LEU A 52 16.86 -23.34 27.80
C LEU A 52 16.18 -22.31 26.89
N GLY A 53 14.84 -22.32 26.79
CA GLY A 53 14.07 -21.45 25.90
C GLY A 53 13.79 -22.05 24.51
N ASP A 54 14.15 -23.31 24.25
CA ASP A 54 13.88 -24.03 23.01
C ASP A 54 12.44 -24.59 23.00
N LEU A 55 11.47 -23.66 23.02
CA LEU A 55 10.06 -23.97 23.26
C LEU A 55 9.44 -24.92 22.22
N GLU A 56 9.88 -24.88 20.96
CA GLU A 56 9.38 -25.80 19.92
C GLU A 56 9.75 -27.26 20.21
N GLU A 57 10.98 -27.53 20.65
CA GLU A 57 11.41 -28.88 21.02
C GLU A 57 10.80 -29.32 22.36
N ALA A 58 10.59 -28.40 23.30
CA ALA A 58 9.84 -28.66 24.53
C ALA A 58 8.39 -29.12 24.21
N ILE A 59 7.69 -28.41 23.32
CA ILE A 59 6.34 -28.78 22.85
C ILE A 59 6.35 -30.18 22.22
N LYS A 60 7.28 -30.47 21.31
CA LYS A 60 7.41 -31.80 20.67
C LYS A 60 7.65 -32.91 21.70
N CYS A 61 8.49 -32.66 22.71
CA CYS A 61 8.75 -33.61 23.79
C CYS A 61 7.50 -33.87 24.65
N HIS A 62 6.75 -32.84 25.02
CA HIS A 62 5.53 -32.98 25.82
C HIS A 62 4.36 -33.61 25.03
N GLU A 63 4.26 -33.39 23.72
CA GLU A 63 3.29 -34.08 22.84
C GLU A 63 3.60 -35.59 22.72
N GLN A 64 4.89 -35.95 22.61
CA GLN A 64 5.32 -37.35 22.63
C GLN A 64 5.08 -37.98 24.01
N GLN A 65 5.35 -37.26 25.11
CA GLN A 65 5.01 -37.68 26.48
C GLN A 65 3.51 -37.94 26.63
N LEU A 66 2.65 -37.02 26.18
CA LEU A 66 1.20 -37.16 26.25
C LEU A 66 0.71 -38.37 25.44
N THR A 67 1.30 -38.59 24.25
CA THR A 67 1.00 -39.75 23.40
C THR A 67 1.37 -41.07 24.10
N ALA A 68 2.50 -41.13 24.81
CA ALA A 68 2.90 -42.29 25.61
C ALA A 68 2.01 -42.49 26.84
N ALA A 69 1.70 -41.42 27.59
CA ALA A 69 0.84 -41.45 28.77
C ALA A 69 -0.61 -41.87 28.44
N THR A 70 -1.11 -41.48 27.26
CA THR A 70 -2.42 -41.91 26.73
C THR A 70 -2.43 -43.41 26.41
N LYS A 71 -1.38 -43.93 25.74
CA LYS A 71 -1.23 -45.38 25.47
C LYS A 71 -1.17 -46.21 26.75
N LEU A 72 -0.54 -45.68 27.80
CA LEU A 72 -0.45 -46.30 29.12
C LEU A 72 -1.71 -46.15 29.98
N LYS A 73 -2.66 -45.30 29.58
CA LYS A 73 -3.83 -44.90 30.39
C LYS A 73 -3.46 -44.37 31.79
N SER A 74 -2.29 -43.75 31.93
CA SER A 74 -1.82 -43.18 33.20
C SER A 74 -2.28 -41.73 33.33
N ILE A 75 -3.37 -41.49 34.06
CA ILE A 75 -3.93 -40.14 34.27
C ILE A 75 -2.88 -39.19 34.91
N ARG A 76 -2.07 -39.69 35.83
CA ARG A 76 -1.01 -38.90 36.50
C ARG A 76 0.08 -38.44 35.53
N ASP A 77 0.49 -39.27 34.58
CA ASP A 77 1.48 -38.88 33.57
C ASP A 77 0.85 -37.99 32.47
N GLN A 78 -0.47 -38.10 32.24
CA GLN A 78 -1.24 -37.17 31.38
C GLN A 78 -1.36 -35.78 32.01
N GLU A 79 -1.68 -35.67 33.30
CA GLU A 79 -1.70 -34.39 34.06
C GLU A 79 -0.36 -33.67 33.92
N ARG A 80 0.76 -34.36 34.13
CA ARG A 80 2.09 -33.78 33.97
C ARG A 80 2.40 -33.39 32.53
N ALA A 81 1.96 -34.17 31.54
CA ALA A 81 2.17 -33.84 30.13
C ALA A 81 1.35 -32.60 29.71
N TYR A 82 0.10 -32.49 30.15
CA TYR A 82 -0.72 -31.28 29.95
C TYR A 82 -0.14 -30.06 30.67
N ARG A 83 0.52 -30.23 31.83
CA ARG A 83 1.24 -29.13 32.51
C ARG A 83 2.40 -28.60 31.66
N GLY A 84 3.29 -29.48 31.18
CA GLY A 84 4.43 -29.09 30.36
C GLY A 84 3.98 -28.49 29.03
N LEU A 85 3.03 -29.11 28.35
CA LEU A 85 2.47 -28.59 27.11
C LEU A 85 1.79 -27.23 27.32
N GLY A 86 0.99 -27.05 28.38
CA GLY A 86 0.36 -25.78 28.71
C GLY A 86 1.37 -24.66 28.93
N ARG A 87 2.43 -24.91 29.72
CA ARG A 87 3.50 -23.93 29.98
C ARG A 87 4.31 -23.59 28.75
N ALA A 88 4.70 -24.58 27.96
CA ALA A 88 5.44 -24.34 26.72
C ALA A 88 4.59 -23.55 25.70
N ARG A 89 3.29 -23.83 25.59
CA ARG A 89 2.34 -23.08 24.73
C ARG A 89 2.06 -21.67 25.26
N GLU A 90 2.01 -21.48 26.58
CA GLU A 90 1.93 -20.17 27.24
C GLU A 90 3.19 -19.34 26.93
N ALA A 91 4.37 -19.94 27.04
CA ALA A 91 5.65 -19.31 26.74
C ALA A 91 5.83 -18.96 25.26
N THR A 92 5.26 -19.74 24.31
CA THR A 92 5.23 -19.35 22.89
C THR A 92 4.20 -18.25 22.57
N GLY A 93 3.34 -17.87 23.52
CA GLY A 93 2.28 -16.88 23.33
C GLY A 93 0.96 -17.45 22.79
N ASN A 94 0.82 -18.77 22.65
CA ASN A 94 -0.41 -19.43 22.19
C ASN A 94 -1.39 -19.62 23.35
N LEU A 95 -1.83 -18.52 23.96
CA LEU A 95 -2.62 -18.51 25.20
C LEU A 95 -3.92 -19.32 25.12
N GLN A 96 -4.57 -19.36 23.95
CA GLN A 96 -5.79 -20.15 23.72
C GLN A 96 -5.52 -21.67 23.71
N GLU A 97 -4.39 -22.12 23.13
CA GLU A 97 -3.99 -23.52 23.18
C GLU A 97 -3.53 -23.92 24.59
N ALA A 98 -2.84 -23.01 25.29
CA ALA A 98 -2.44 -23.17 26.68
C ALA A 98 -3.66 -23.33 27.61
N LEU A 99 -4.70 -22.51 27.44
CA LEU A 99 -5.96 -22.59 28.18
C LEU A 99 -6.56 -24.00 28.06
N VAL A 100 -6.74 -24.50 26.84
CA VAL A 100 -7.29 -25.85 26.58
C VAL A 100 -6.42 -26.95 27.20
N CYS A 101 -5.10 -26.77 27.27
CA CYS A 101 -4.21 -27.70 27.96
C CYS A 101 -4.41 -27.67 29.49
N PHE A 102 -4.55 -26.48 30.09
CA PHE A 102 -4.76 -26.34 31.53
C PHE A 102 -6.17 -26.76 31.99
N GLU A 103 -7.21 -26.59 31.16
CA GLU A 103 -8.54 -27.16 31.40
C GLU A 103 -8.49 -28.70 31.43
N LYS A 104 -7.87 -29.33 30.43
CA LYS A 104 -7.67 -30.79 30.39
C LYS A 104 -6.84 -31.29 31.57
N ARG A 105 -5.83 -30.52 31.97
CA ARG A 105 -5.04 -30.78 33.18
C ARG A 105 -5.91 -30.75 34.44
N LEU A 106 -6.82 -29.77 34.57
CA LEU A 106 -7.71 -29.66 35.72
C LEU A 106 -8.66 -30.86 35.82
N VAL A 107 -9.17 -31.37 34.70
CA VAL A 107 -9.97 -32.62 34.67
C VAL A 107 -9.12 -33.81 35.13
N ALA A 108 -7.91 -33.99 34.58
CA ALA A 108 -7.01 -35.04 35.00
C ALA A 108 -6.61 -34.95 36.49
N ALA A 109 -6.45 -33.74 37.03
CA ALA A 109 -6.17 -33.51 38.45
C ALA A 109 -7.33 -33.91 39.38
N HIS A 110 -8.58 -33.77 38.92
CA HIS A 110 -9.75 -34.30 39.64
C HIS A 110 -9.80 -35.83 39.62
N GLU A 111 -9.48 -36.46 38.49
CA GLU A 111 -9.43 -37.93 38.36
C GLU A 111 -8.28 -38.58 39.17
N VAL A 112 -7.20 -37.85 39.44
CA VAL A 112 -6.09 -38.27 40.33
C VAL A 112 -6.44 -38.13 41.82
N ASP A 113 -7.52 -37.40 42.15
CA ASP A 113 -8.00 -37.06 43.51
C ASP A 113 -6.95 -36.46 44.48
N SER A 114 -5.87 -35.87 43.94
CA SER A 114 -4.91 -35.09 44.73
C SER A 114 -5.42 -33.64 44.91
N PRO A 115 -5.63 -33.15 46.15
CA PRO A 115 -5.98 -31.75 46.38
C PRO A 115 -4.82 -30.79 46.02
N GLU A 116 -3.57 -31.24 46.13
CA GLU A 116 -2.38 -30.48 45.73
C GLU A 116 -2.35 -30.27 44.20
N ALA A 117 -2.57 -31.35 43.43
CA ALA A 117 -2.64 -31.27 41.97
C ALA A 117 -3.79 -30.38 41.49
N ARG A 118 -4.96 -30.47 42.15
CA ARG A 118 -6.09 -29.57 41.88
C ARG A 118 -5.75 -28.11 42.18
N GLY A 119 -5.13 -27.80 43.33
CA GLY A 119 -4.70 -26.46 43.67
C GLY A 119 -3.74 -25.86 42.64
N ALA A 120 -2.71 -26.63 42.25
CA ALA A 120 -1.75 -26.21 41.22
C ALA A 120 -2.38 -26.07 39.82
N ALA A 121 -3.38 -26.88 39.48
CA ALA A 121 -4.12 -26.75 38.21
C ALA A 121 -5.00 -25.50 38.19
N TYR A 122 -5.70 -25.19 39.29
CA TYR A 122 -6.44 -23.92 39.43
C TYR A 122 -5.53 -22.69 39.37
N GLY A 123 -4.32 -22.76 39.96
CA GLY A 123 -3.34 -21.67 39.88
C GLY A 123 -2.84 -21.42 38.46
N ASP A 124 -2.39 -22.46 37.75
CA ASP A 124 -1.92 -22.33 36.37
C ASP A 124 -3.06 -21.86 35.43
N LEU A 125 -4.30 -22.37 35.61
CA LEU A 125 -5.48 -21.92 34.88
C LEU A 125 -5.84 -20.44 35.17
N GLY A 126 -5.74 -20.02 36.44
CA GLY A 126 -5.98 -18.64 36.85
C GLY A 126 -5.00 -17.65 36.23
N ARG A 127 -3.71 -18.02 36.11
CA ARG A 127 -2.70 -17.19 35.42
C ARG A 127 -2.99 -17.05 33.92
N VAL A 128 -3.40 -18.11 33.23
CA VAL A 128 -3.76 -18.01 31.79
C VAL A 128 -5.05 -17.23 31.57
N HIS A 129 -6.06 -17.36 32.44
CA HIS A 129 -7.23 -16.47 32.38
C HIS A 129 -6.85 -15.00 32.57
N ALA A 130 -5.90 -14.69 33.47
CA ALA A 130 -5.39 -13.33 33.63
C ALA A 130 -4.65 -12.84 32.37
N ALA A 131 -3.84 -13.70 31.74
CA ALA A 131 -3.15 -13.40 30.49
C ALA A 131 -4.08 -13.14 29.30
N LEU A 132 -5.26 -13.76 29.30
CA LEU A 132 -6.30 -13.60 28.27
C LEU A 132 -7.24 -12.40 28.53
N GLY A 133 -7.13 -11.72 29.67
CA GLY A 133 -8.07 -10.65 30.07
C GLY A 133 -9.35 -11.13 30.75
N ASN A 134 -9.50 -12.43 31.02
CA ASN A 134 -10.68 -13.01 31.67
C ASN A 134 -10.60 -12.85 33.20
N HIS A 135 -10.58 -11.61 33.69
CA HIS A 135 -10.24 -11.29 35.08
C HIS A 135 -11.15 -11.96 36.12
N GLU A 136 -12.47 -12.00 35.91
CA GLU A 136 -13.40 -12.66 36.83
C GLU A 136 -13.13 -14.17 36.99
N GLN A 137 -12.82 -14.84 35.87
CA GLN A 137 -12.47 -16.26 35.85
C GLN A 137 -11.13 -16.51 36.56
N ALA A 138 -10.16 -15.62 36.34
CA ALA A 138 -8.87 -15.66 37.03
C ALA A 138 -9.03 -15.52 38.55
N VAL A 139 -9.80 -14.54 39.03
CA VAL A 139 -10.11 -14.36 40.47
C VAL A 139 -10.77 -15.61 41.03
N SER A 140 -11.76 -16.18 40.33
CA SER A 140 -12.44 -17.41 40.75
C SER A 140 -11.44 -18.57 40.94
N CYS A 141 -10.63 -18.88 39.92
CA CYS A 141 -9.65 -19.97 39.97
C CYS A 141 -8.59 -19.76 41.08
N LEU A 142 -8.05 -18.55 41.21
CA LEU A 142 -7.04 -18.23 42.24
C LEU A 142 -7.65 -18.23 43.66
N SER A 143 -8.94 -17.88 43.81
CA SER A 143 -9.64 -18.01 45.09
C SER A 143 -9.85 -19.47 45.50
N HIS A 144 -10.11 -20.36 44.53
CA HIS A 144 -10.14 -21.81 44.75
C HIS A 144 -8.77 -22.37 45.13
N GLN A 145 -7.69 -21.93 44.47
CA GLN A 145 -6.31 -22.27 44.87
C GLN A 145 -6.03 -21.83 46.31
N LEU A 146 -6.37 -20.60 46.68
CA LEU A 146 -6.17 -20.06 48.04
C LEU A 146 -6.95 -20.87 49.09
N ALA A 147 -8.19 -21.24 48.81
CA ALA A 147 -9.03 -22.05 49.70
C ALA A 147 -8.46 -23.47 49.89
N LEU A 148 -7.99 -24.11 48.82
CA LEU A 148 -7.34 -25.43 48.88
C LEU A 148 -6.02 -25.38 49.65
N ALA A 149 -5.16 -24.40 49.37
CA ALA A 149 -3.89 -24.21 50.07
C ALA A 149 -4.09 -24.03 51.59
N ARG A 150 -5.08 -23.23 52.00
CA ARG A 150 -5.49 -23.07 53.40
C ARG A 150 -5.99 -24.37 54.03
N GLY A 151 -6.79 -25.15 53.30
CA GLY A 151 -7.29 -26.45 53.77
C GLY A 151 -6.17 -27.49 53.97
N LEU A 152 -5.11 -27.41 53.17
CA LEU A 152 -3.93 -28.27 53.27
C LEU A 152 -2.88 -27.76 54.28
N GLY A 153 -2.96 -26.49 54.68
CA GLY A 153 -1.93 -25.83 55.49
C GLY A 153 -0.66 -25.46 54.71
N ASP A 154 -0.69 -25.53 53.38
CA ASP A 154 0.45 -25.15 52.53
C ASP A 154 0.56 -23.63 52.44
N LYS A 155 1.49 -23.08 53.25
CA LYS A 155 1.76 -21.64 53.31
C LYS A 155 2.46 -21.10 52.06
N ALA A 156 3.22 -21.91 51.34
CA ALA A 156 3.88 -21.46 50.10
C ALA A 156 2.82 -21.30 48.99
N ALA A 157 1.92 -22.27 48.84
CA ALA A 157 0.79 -22.17 47.92
C ALA A 157 -0.22 -21.08 48.33
N GLU A 158 -0.41 -20.82 49.63
CA GLU A 158 -1.25 -19.70 50.11
C GLU A 158 -0.65 -18.34 49.68
N ALA A 159 0.67 -18.17 49.80
CA ALA A 159 1.37 -16.97 49.35
C ALA A 159 1.36 -16.81 47.81
N GLU A 160 1.50 -17.90 47.05
CA GLU A 160 1.39 -17.85 45.58
C GLU A 160 -0.02 -17.44 45.13
N ALA A 161 -1.07 -18.04 45.72
CA ALA A 161 -2.44 -17.67 45.40
C ALA A 161 -2.76 -16.21 45.79
N ALA A 162 -2.23 -15.73 46.92
CA ALA A 162 -2.33 -14.33 47.32
C ALA A 162 -1.60 -13.38 46.34
N SER A 163 -0.40 -13.74 45.88
CA SER A 163 0.34 -13.01 44.84
C SER A 163 -0.45 -12.92 43.54
N GLY A 164 -1.03 -14.04 43.09
CA GLY A 164 -1.83 -14.08 41.87
C GLY A 164 -3.09 -13.24 41.98
N LEU A 165 -3.84 -13.36 43.09
CA LEU A 165 -5.02 -12.55 43.34
C LEU A 165 -4.68 -11.06 43.35
N GLY A 166 -3.60 -10.65 44.02
CA GLY A 166 -3.20 -9.24 44.05
C GLY A 166 -2.88 -8.69 42.65
N ALA A 167 -2.13 -9.45 41.84
CA ALA A 167 -1.82 -9.08 40.46
C ALA A 167 -3.08 -8.95 39.58
N VAL A 168 -4.06 -9.85 39.73
CA VAL A 168 -5.33 -9.76 38.98
C VAL A 168 -6.18 -8.57 39.43
N HIS A 169 -6.20 -8.22 40.73
CA HIS A 169 -6.91 -7.01 41.18
C HIS A 169 -6.27 -5.72 40.65
N LEU A 170 -4.94 -5.67 40.47
CA LEU A 170 -4.29 -4.55 39.76
C LEU A 170 -4.70 -4.47 38.29
N LEU A 171 -4.88 -5.60 37.60
CA LEU A 171 -5.39 -5.62 36.22
C LEU A 171 -6.87 -5.21 36.12
N MET A 172 -7.65 -5.35 37.20
CA MET A 172 -9.04 -4.88 37.31
C MET A 172 -9.16 -3.42 37.80
N ASP A 173 -8.04 -2.70 37.95
CA ASP A 173 -7.99 -1.33 38.51
C ASP A 173 -8.57 -1.21 39.95
N ASP A 174 -8.46 -2.27 40.77
CA ASP A 174 -8.71 -2.25 42.21
C ASP A 174 -7.42 -2.43 43.03
N PRO A 175 -6.62 -1.36 43.18
CA PRO A 175 -5.38 -1.42 43.96
C PRO A 175 -5.64 -1.61 45.46
N ASN A 176 -6.86 -1.35 45.97
CA ASN A 176 -7.17 -1.50 47.39
C ASN A 176 -7.30 -2.99 47.78
N SER A 177 -7.94 -3.79 46.94
CA SER A 177 -7.98 -5.25 47.13
C SER A 177 -6.63 -5.89 46.85
N ALA A 178 -5.89 -5.41 45.83
CA ALA A 178 -4.52 -5.84 45.57
C ALA A 178 -3.60 -5.65 46.79
N LEU A 179 -3.65 -4.47 47.42
CA LEU A 179 -2.86 -4.14 48.60
C LEU A 179 -3.09 -5.14 49.74
N ARG A 180 -4.35 -5.54 50.00
CA ARG A 180 -4.69 -6.53 51.03
C ARG A 180 -4.11 -7.91 50.72
N HIS A 181 -4.17 -8.33 49.45
CA HIS A 181 -3.65 -9.62 49.02
C HIS A 181 -2.11 -9.68 49.05
N HIS A 182 -1.41 -8.61 48.66
CA HIS A 182 0.04 -8.55 48.75
C HIS A 182 0.57 -8.31 50.17
N GLN A 183 -0.19 -7.63 51.06
CA GLN A 183 0.11 -7.59 52.49
C GLN A 183 -0.02 -8.98 53.13
N LEU A 184 -1.03 -9.76 52.74
CA LEU A 184 -1.15 -11.17 53.14
C LEU A 184 0.05 -11.99 52.64
N GLU A 185 0.44 -11.85 51.37
CA GLU A 185 1.64 -12.50 50.81
C GLU A 185 2.89 -12.20 51.64
N LEU A 186 3.14 -10.93 51.96
CA LEU A 186 4.29 -10.51 52.77
C LEU A 186 4.24 -11.15 54.17
N SER A 187 3.10 -11.09 54.87
CA SER A 187 2.96 -11.66 56.21
C SER A 187 3.21 -13.17 56.27
N ILE A 188 2.88 -13.89 55.20
CA ILE A 188 3.15 -15.32 55.07
C ILE A 188 4.64 -15.55 54.77
N ALA A 189 5.24 -14.74 53.90
CA ALA A 189 6.67 -14.83 53.55
C ALA A 189 7.60 -14.48 54.73
N GLU A 190 7.20 -13.55 55.59
CA GLU A 190 7.85 -13.27 56.88
C GLU A 190 7.73 -14.47 57.84
N GLY A 191 6.53 -15.05 57.96
CA GLY A 191 6.30 -16.24 58.79
C GLY A 191 7.03 -17.51 58.33
N LEU A 192 7.47 -17.55 57.06
CA LEU A 192 8.27 -18.64 56.48
C LEU A 192 9.78 -18.37 56.48
N ASP A 193 10.23 -17.17 56.89
CA ASP A 193 11.63 -16.69 56.78
C ASP A 193 12.24 -16.85 55.37
N ALA A 194 11.38 -16.77 54.34
CA ALA A 194 11.74 -17.06 52.96
C ALA A 194 12.10 -15.78 52.21
N ALA A 195 13.36 -15.35 52.28
CA ALA A 195 13.85 -14.09 51.70
C ALA A 195 13.44 -13.85 50.23
N GLY A 196 13.39 -14.90 49.38
CA GLY A 196 12.93 -14.78 48.00
C GLY A 196 11.42 -14.48 47.87
N LEU A 197 10.57 -15.08 48.70
CA LEU A 197 9.14 -14.77 48.75
C LEU A 197 8.91 -13.36 49.32
N GLN A 198 9.69 -12.95 50.33
CA GLN A 198 9.64 -11.60 50.89
C GLN A 198 10.04 -10.55 49.84
N ALA A 199 11.11 -10.82 49.05
CA ALA A 199 11.53 -9.96 47.96
C ALA A 199 10.44 -9.77 46.90
N ARG A 200 9.75 -10.85 46.52
CA ARG A 200 8.61 -10.82 45.58
C ARG A 200 7.42 -10.04 46.15
N ALA A 201 7.03 -10.32 47.40
CA ALA A 201 5.94 -9.62 48.05
C ALA A 201 6.20 -8.11 48.18
N CYS A 202 7.44 -7.72 48.52
CA CYS A 202 7.85 -6.32 48.55
C CYS A 202 7.82 -5.65 47.16
N ALA A 203 8.22 -6.36 46.10
CA ALA A 203 8.11 -5.85 44.72
C ALA A 203 6.64 -5.65 44.31
N ASN A 204 5.78 -6.63 44.59
CA ASN A 204 4.34 -6.57 44.31
C ASN A 204 3.66 -5.41 45.06
N LEU A 205 4.00 -5.23 46.35
CA LEU A 205 3.56 -4.08 47.14
C LEU A 205 4.11 -2.76 46.58
N GLY A 206 5.36 -2.73 46.12
CA GLY A 206 5.94 -1.55 45.45
C GLY A 206 5.14 -1.13 44.21
N VAL A 207 4.79 -2.08 43.34
CA VAL A 207 3.92 -1.83 42.17
C VAL A 207 2.51 -1.40 42.58
N THR A 208 1.97 -1.98 43.65
CA THR A 208 0.65 -1.58 44.19
C THR A 208 0.67 -0.15 44.77
N GLN A 209 1.77 0.28 45.37
CA GLN A 209 1.93 1.64 45.86
C GLN A 209 2.23 2.62 44.71
N GLU A 210 2.89 2.17 43.62
CA GLU A 210 3.06 2.93 42.37
C GLU A 210 1.68 3.24 41.75
N THR A 211 0.76 2.27 41.67
CA THR A 211 -0.61 2.50 41.16
C THR A 211 -1.48 3.34 42.10
N LEU A 212 -1.24 3.31 43.41
CA LEU A 212 -1.86 4.21 44.39
C LEU A 212 -1.24 5.63 44.41
N GLY A 213 -0.21 5.90 43.59
CA GLY A 213 0.49 7.18 43.54
C GLY A 213 1.42 7.48 44.72
N GLN A 214 1.70 6.49 45.58
CA GLN A 214 2.56 6.60 46.76
C GLN A 214 4.03 6.30 46.43
N TYR A 215 4.63 7.11 45.56
CA TYR A 215 5.96 6.84 44.99
C TYR A 215 7.08 6.69 46.03
N GLU A 216 7.07 7.44 47.13
CA GLU A 216 8.08 7.34 48.20
C GLU A 216 8.07 5.97 48.88
N GLU A 217 6.88 5.45 49.19
CA GLU A 217 6.70 4.13 49.80
C GLU A 217 7.00 3.01 48.80
N ALA A 218 6.65 3.20 47.51
CA ALA A 218 7.01 2.29 46.44
C ALA A 218 8.54 2.15 46.27
N ILE A 219 9.28 3.25 46.32
CA ILE A 219 10.75 3.25 46.29
C ILE A 219 11.30 2.45 47.48
N ARG A 220 10.83 2.74 48.71
CA ARG A 220 11.29 2.05 49.93
C ARG A 220 11.06 0.53 49.85
N LEU A 221 9.88 0.10 49.40
CA LEU A 221 9.54 -1.31 49.22
C LEU A 221 10.39 -1.97 48.12
N GLN A 222 10.70 -1.24 47.05
CA GLN A 222 11.52 -1.76 45.97
C GLN A 222 13.02 -1.83 46.32
N GLU A 223 13.53 -0.92 47.16
CA GLU A 223 14.86 -1.01 47.78
C GLU A 223 14.95 -2.22 48.73
N GLN A 224 13.92 -2.42 49.57
CA GLN A 224 13.80 -3.61 50.43
C GLN A 224 13.82 -4.90 49.58
N SER A 225 13.00 -4.95 48.52
CA SER A 225 12.98 -6.06 47.55
C SER A 225 14.36 -6.32 46.92
N LEU A 226 15.09 -5.27 46.49
CA LEU A 226 16.44 -5.39 45.93
C LEU A 226 17.42 -6.02 46.93
N SER A 227 17.37 -5.60 48.20
CA SER A 227 18.24 -6.13 49.26
C SER A 227 17.92 -7.59 49.61
N LEU A 228 16.64 -7.96 49.67
CA LEU A 228 16.18 -9.33 49.92
C LEU A 228 16.52 -10.25 48.74
N ALA A 229 16.34 -9.79 47.49
CA ALA A 229 16.73 -10.52 46.30
C ALA A 229 18.25 -10.74 46.22
N ALA A 230 19.05 -9.77 46.67
CA ALA A 230 20.49 -9.93 46.83
C ALA A 230 20.87 -10.97 47.90
N ALA A 231 20.16 -11.00 49.03
CA ALA A 231 20.35 -12.02 50.07
C ALA A 231 19.92 -13.43 49.63
N ALA A 232 18.86 -13.52 48.81
CA ALA A 232 18.37 -14.78 48.22
C ALA A 232 19.23 -15.28 47.03
N GLY A 233 20.10 -14.45 46.48
CA GLY A 233 20.91 -14.77 45.28
C GLY A 233 20.15 -14.68 43.95
N ASP A 234 18.90 -14.20 43.95
CA ASP A 234 18.00 -14.14 42.80
C ASP A 234 18.37 -12.97 41.86
N GLN A 235 19.15 -13.27 40.82
CA GLN A 235 19.60 -12.26 39.84
C GLN A 235 18.44 -11.69 38.99
N PRO A 236 17.48 -12.49 38.48
CA PRO A 236 16.29 -11.97 37.81
C PRO A 236 15.47 -10.98 38.67
N ALA A 237 15.21 -11.28 39.94
CA ALA A 237 14.47 -10.39 40.83
C ALA A 237 15.25 -9.09 41.10
N ARG A 238 16.59 -9.15 41.24
CA ARG A 238 17.44 -7.96 41.32
C ARG A 238 17.38 -7.10 40.06
N ALA A 239 17.38 -7.70 38.88
CA ALA A 239 17.27 -6.98 37.61
C ALA A 239 15.91 -6.26 37.50
N ALA A 240 14.81 -6.94 37.85
CA ALA A 240 13.48 -6.35 37.92
C ALA A 240 13.40 -5.21 38.94
N ALA A 241 14.02 -5.36 40.12
CA ALA A 241 14.06 -4.32 41.14
C ALA A 241 14.87 -3.09 40.70
N PHE A 242 16.02 -3.27 40.04
CA PHE A 242 16.78 -2.18 39.43
C PHE A 242 15.98 -1.46 38.35
N ALA A 243 15.27 -2.20 37.50
CA ALA A 243 14.38 -1.61 36.52
C ALA A 243 13.32 -0.74 37.21
N SER A 244 12.56 -1.30 38.17
CA SER A 244 11.53 -0.56 38.91
C SER A 244 12.05 0.68 39.64
N LEU A 245 13.19 0.61 40.35
CA LEU A 245 13.80 1.79 40.98
C LEU A 245 14.18 2.85 39.95
N GLY A 246 14.76 2.44 38.82
CA GLY A 246 15.04 3.34 37.69
C GLY A 246 13.79 4.04 37.15
N ARG A 247 12.66 3.32 37.04
CA ARG A 247 11.36 3.91 36.65
C ARG A 247 10.83 4.89 37.69
N LEU A 248 10.81 4.50 38.97
CA LEU A 248 10.25 5.29 40.06
C LEU A 248 11.06 6.58 40.27
N HIS A 249 12.39 6.53 40.23
CA HIS A 249 13.22 7.73 40.31
C HIS A 249 13.05 8.65 39.12
N HIS A 250 12.85 8.11 37.91
CA HIS A 250 12.52 8.91 36.72
C HIS A 250 11.16 9.62 36.90
N LEU A 251 10.11 8.91 37.34
CA LEU A 251 8.81 9.50 37.66
C LEU A 251 8.88 10.59 38.75
N CYS A 252 9.76 10.43 39.74
CA CYS A 252 10.02 11.42 40.78
C CYS A 252 10.93 12.59 40.34
N GLY A 253 11.45 12.59 39.10
CA GLY A 253 12.37 13.61 38.58
C GLY A 253 13.81 13.52 39.09
N ASP A 254 14.20 12.45 39.81
CA ASP A 254 15.58 12.22 40.25
C ASP A 254 16.38 11.49 39.15
N LEU A 255 16.71 12.26 38.12
CA LEU A 255 17.44 11.77 36.94
C LEU A 255 18.80 11.12 37.30
N PRO A 256 19.63 11.64 38.23
CA PRO A 256 20.90 11.02 38.59
C PRO A 256 20.74 9.63 39.21
N ARG A 257 19.80 9.44 40.16
CA ARG A 257 19.54 8.10 40.72
C ARG A 257 18.92 7.19 39.68
N ALA A 258 17.98 7.68 38.86
CA ALA A 258 17.39 6.91 37.78
C ALA A 258 18.46 6.34 36.82
N LEU A 259 19.39 7.17 36.34
CA LEU A 259 20.51 6.71 35.49
C LEU A 259 21.32 5.60 36.16
N SER A 260 21.69 5.75 37.44
CA SER A 260 22.51 4.77 38.16
C SER A 260 21.84 3.39 38.28
N TYR A 261 20.53 3.37 38.59
CA TYR A 261 19.76 2.13 38.69
C TYR A 261 19.46 1.51 37.32
N LEU A 262 19.13 2.32 36.30
CA LEU A 262 18.89 1.85 34.94
C LEU A 262 20.16 1.26 34.29
N GLN A 263 21.33 1.88 34.49
CA GLN A 263 22.62 1.34 34.01
C GLN A 263 22.98 0.03 34.72
N SER A 264 22.80 -0.02 36.06
CA SER A 264 23.02 -1.24 36.84
C SER A 264 22.11 -2.38 36.37
N GLY A 265 20.81 -2.10 36.23
CA GLY A 265 19.83 -3.03 35.69
C GLY A 265 20.17 -3.50 34.27
N LEU A 266 20.59 -2.59 33.39
CA LEU A 266 20.97 -2.93 32.01
C LEU A 266 22.12 -3.94 31.98
N SER A 267 23.20 -3.66 32.72
CA SER A 267 24.36 -4.56 32.78
C SER A 267 24.00 -5.96 33.30
N LEU A 268 23.05 -6.04 34.24
CA LEU A 268 22.57 -7.31 34.80
C LEU A 268 21.64 -8.05 33.83
N SER A 269 20.65 -7.38 33.23
CA SER A 269 19.76 -7.99 32.23
C SER A 269 20.51 -8.46 30.98
N GLU A 270 21.59 -7.78 30.57
CA GLU A 270 22.48 -8.25 29.50
C GLU A 270 23.29 -9.48 29.91
N GLY A 271 23.86 -9.50 31.12
CA GLY A 271 24.54 -10.68 31.67
C GLY A 271 23.62 -11.89 31.84
N LEU A 272 22.32 -11.67 32.02
CA LEU A 272 21.27 -12.70 32.07
C LEU A 272 20.65 -13.03 30.69
N GLY A 273 21.10 -12.39 29.60
CA GLY A 273 20.55 -12.61 28.26
C GLY A 273 19.10 -12.13 28.04
N ARG A 274 18.53 -11.36 28.96
CA ARG A 274 17.12 -10.92 28.94
C ARG A 274 16.93 -9.71 28.01
N ARG A 275 16.97 -9.99 26.70
CA ARG A 275 16.96 -9.00 25.60
C ARG A 275 15.80 -8.00 25.68
N GLU A 276 14.59 -8.46 26.03
CA GLU A 276 13.42 -7.58 26.10
C GLU A 276 13.53 -6.56 27.25
N GLU A 277 13.92 -6.99 28.45
CA GLU A 277 14.17 -6.09 29.57
C GLU A 277 15.31 -5.11 29.26
N ALA A 278 16.39 -5.60 28.64
CA ALA A 278 17.49 -4.75 28.19
C ALA A 278 17.04 -3.68 27.17
N ALA A 279 16.04 -3.99 26.33
CA ALA A 279 15.42 -3.00 25.43
C ALA A 279 14.53 -1.98 26.17
N ARG A 280 13.70 -2.44 27.14
CA ARG A 280 12.91 -1.55 28.01
C ARG A 280 13.79 -0.59 28.82
N LEU A 281 14.90 -1.10 29.35
CA LEU A 281 15.90 -0.33 30.11
C LEU A 281 16.62 0.69 29.21
N ARG A 282 17.04 0.28 28.00
CA ARG A 282 17.61 1.20 27.00
C ARG A 282 16.64 2.31 26.58
N HIS A 283 15.38 1.97 26.33
CA HIS A 283 14.36 2.97 26.01
C HIS A 283 14.27 4.04 27.11
N ARG A 284 14.18 3.61 28.38
CA ARG A 284 14.10 4.54 29.53
C ARG A 284 15.39 5.32 29.78
N LEU A 285 16.56 4.72 29.59
CA LEU A 285 17.83 5.48 29.56
C LEU A 285 17.78 6.56 28.48
N GLY A 286 17.25 6.25 27.31
CA GLY A 286 16.98 7.22 26.24
C GLY A 286 16.13 8.41 26.70
N LEU A 287 15.04 8.16 27.43
CA LEU A 287 14.18 9.22 28.00
C LEU A 287 14.93 10.07 29.05
N VAL A 288 15.62 9.42 29.99
CA VAL A 288 16.34 10.13 31.06
C VAL A 288 17.51 10.95 30.50
N HIS A 289 18.26 10.42 29.52
CA HIS A 289 19.31 11.19 28.83
C HIS A 289 18.74 12.33 27.97
N TRP A 290 17.49 12.23 27.50
CA TRP A 290 16.81 13.36 26.84
C TRP A 290 16.47 14.46 27.86
N GLU A 291 15.91 14.09 29.01
CA GLU A 291 15.55 15.04 30.08
C GLU A 291 16.76 15.70 30.77
N THR A 292 17.91 15.02 30.85
CA THR A 292 19.18 15.64 31.30
C THR A 292 19.83 16.56 30.25
N GLY A 293 19.33 16.58 29.01
CA GLY A 293 19.89 17.36 27.90
C GLY A 293 20.98 16.67 27.09
N GLU A 294 21.31 15.41 27.38
CA GLU A 294 22.30 14.59 26.68
C GLU A 294 21.72 13.92 25.43
N ALA A 295 21.14 14.73 24.53
CA ALA A 295 20.35 14.28 23.39
C ALA A 295 21.08 13.30 22.44
N ILE A 296 22.41 13.38 22.30
CA ILE A 296 23.20 12.44 21.46
C ILE A 296 23.22 11.04 22.08
N ILE A 297 23.41 10.94 23.40
CA ILE A 297 23.41 9.68 24.15
C ILE A 297 21.99 9.09 24.19
N SER A 298 20.97 9.96 24.30
CA SER A 298 19.57 9.58 24.16
C SER A 298 19.29 8.85 22.84
N VAL A 299 19.72 9.41 21.69
CA VAL A 299 19.60 8.74 20.38
C VAL A 299 20.27 7.37 20.41
N GLU A 300 21.54 7.28 20.82
CA GLU A 300 22.27 6.00 20.83
C GLU A 300 21.55 4.89 21.65
N HIS A 301 20.96 5.25 22.80
CA HIS A 301 20.18 4.31 23.60
C HIS A 301 18.84 3.94 22.96
N LEU A 302 18.12 4.89 22.38
CA LEU A 302 16.84 4.65 21.72
C LEU A 302 17.01 3.83 20.42
N GLU A 303 18.05 4.08 19.63
CA GLU A 303 18.35 3.30 18.42
C GLU A 303 18.68 1.84 18.77
N LYS A 304 19.49 1.62 19.81
CA LYS A 304 19.75 0.27 20.34
C LYS A 304 18.48 -0.40 20.87
N ALA A 305 17.58 0.35 21.51
CA ALA A 305 16.29 -0.18 21.95
C ALA A 305 15.42 -0.60 20.76
N ALA A 306 15.27 0.25 19.74
CA ALA A 306 14.49 -0.04 18.54
C ALA A 306 15.03 -1.28 17.81
N ASN A 307 16.34 -1.35 17.54
CA ASN A 307 16.96 -2.49 16.88
C ASN A 307 16.77 -3.80 17.66
N LEU A 308 16.85 -3.77 19.00
CA LEU A 308 16.56 -4.94 19.83
C LEU A 308 15.09 -5.35 19.74
N LEU A 309 14.16 -4.40 19.83
CA LEU A 309 12.71 -4.65 19.73
C LEU A 309 12.28 -5.15 18.35
N GLU A 310 12.95 -4.72 17.27
CA GLU A 310 12.82 -5.28 15.92
C GLU A 310 13.31 -6.74 15.88
N SER A 311 14.47 -7.03 16.47
CA SER A 311 15.11 -8.37 16.46
C SER A 311 14.41 -9.45 17.28
N LEU A 312 13.40 -9.09 18.07
CA LEU A 312 12.63 -10.04 18.88
C LEU A 312 11.52 -10.67 18.02
N ASP A 313 11.69 -11.93 17.66
CA ASP A 313 10.62 -12.74 17.10
C ASP A 313 9.64 -13.18 18.20
N GLY A 314 8.36 -13.28 17.85
CA GLY A 314 7.28 -13.68 18.77
C GLY A 314 6.67 -12.56 19.64
N THR A 315 5.55 -12.87 20.26
CA THR A 315 4.88 -12.05 21.29
C THR A 315 5.23 -12.62 22.66
N SER A 316 6.36 -12.19 23.24
CA SER A 316 6.61 -12.47 24.65
C SER A 316 5.62 -11.67 25.49
N VAL A 317 4.57 -12.35 25.98
CA VAL A 317 3.60 -11.75 26.90
C VAL A 317 4.19 -11.82 28.30
N SER A 318 5.04 -10.84 28.61
CA SER A 318 5.50 -10.64 29.99
C SER A 318 4.31 -10.21 30.84
N LEU A 319 3.86 -11.06 31.77
CA LEU A 319 2.78 -10.81 32.73
C LEU A 319 3.12 -9.75 33.80
N SER A 320 3.88 -8.73 33.43
CA SER A 320 4.13 -7.55 34.26
C SER A 320 2.97 -6.57 34.10
N CYS A 321 2.13 -6.48 35.13
CA CYS A 321 1.17 -5.39 35.25
C CYS A 321 1.88 -4.03 35.02
N GLY A 322 1.25 -3.14 34.24
CA GLY A 322 1.74 -1.76 34.02
C GLY A 322 2.92 -1.58 33.06
N GLN A 323 3.34 -2.58 32.26
CA GLN A 323 4.35 -2.38 31.22
C GLN A 323 3.77 -2.42 29.80
N PRO A 324 4.18 -1.48 28.90
CA PRO A 324 3.63 -1.40 27.55
C PRO A 324 3.96 -2.64 26.72
N ASN A 325 3.06 -3.03 25.84
CA ASN A 325 3.25 -4.10 24.88
C ASN A 325 4.46 -3.79 23.97
N ARG A 326 5.15 -4.82 23.46
CA ARG A 326 6.31 -4.65 22.57
C ARG A 326 6.02 -3.71 21.38
N ALA A 327 4.81 -3.79 20.81
CA ALA A 327 4.39 -2.94 19.69
C ALA A 327 4.20 -1.46 20.10
N GLU A 328 3.64 -1.22 21.29
CA GLU A 328 3.46 0.12 21.86
C GLU A 328 4.81 0.73 22.21
N LEU A 329 5.67 -0.02 22.90
CA LEU A 329 7.02 0.39 23.26
C LEU A 329 7.89 0.69 22.03
N LEU A 330 7.78 -0.11 20.97
CA LEU A 330 8.49 0.16 19.72
C LEU A 330 7.97 1.44 19.06
N SER A 331 6.65 1.65 19.02
CA SER A 331 6.03 2.87 18.49
C SER A 331 6.41 4.12 19.30
N GLU A 332 6.49 4.01 20.63
CA GLU A 332 6.99 5.07 21.52
C GLU A 332 8.47 5.36 21.28
N THR A 333 9.29 4.31 21.09
CA THR A 333 10.71 4.45 20.77
C THR A 333 10.91 5.19 19.44
N TYR A 334 10.11 4.88 18.40
CA TYR A 334 10.15 5.62 17.14
C TYR A 334 9.66 7.06 17.24
N ARG A 335 8.62 7.32 18.05
CA ARG A 335 8.12 8.67 18.30
C ARG A 335 9.17 9.53 19.00
N MET A 336 9.81 8.98 20.02
CA MET A 336 10.89 9.66 20.74
C MET A 336 12.15 9.84 19.90
N LEU A 337 12.55 8.85 19.09
CA LEU A 337 13.66 9.00 18.13
C LEU A 337 13.43 10.17 17.17
N GLN A 338 12.24 10.26 16.57
CA GLN A 338 11.88 11.39 15.70
C GLN A 338 11.99 12.71 16.45
N LYS A 339 11.37 12.82 17.64
CA LYS A 339 11.40 14.04 18.46
C LYS A 339 12.82 14.48 18.81
N VAL A 340 13.68 13.56 19.27
CA VAL A 340 15.06 13.88 19.67
C VAL A 340 15.91 14.27 18.44
N LEU A 341 15.79 13.56 17.33
CA LEU A 341 16.53 13.85 16.09
C LEU A 341 16.13 15.19 15.46
N ILE A 342 14.84 15.55 15.52
CA ILE A 342 14.34 16.84 15.01
C ILE A 342 14.87 18.00 15.86
N ASN A 343 14.89 17.85 17.19
CA ASN A 343 15.51 18.83 18.08
C ASN A 343 17.05 18.96 17.88
N LEU A 344 17.70 17.92 17.36
CA LEU A 344 19.11 17.95 16.92
C LEU A 344 19.32 18.50 15.49
N ASN A 345 18.27 19.00 14.82
CA ASN A 345 18.26 19.40 13.40
C ASN A 345 18.64 18.28 12.41
N ARG A 346 18.54 17.00 12.81
CA ARG A 346 18.85 15.80 11.99
C ARG A 346 17.59 15.30 11.27
N ALA A 347 16.95 16.18 10.51
CA ALA A 347 15.63 15.93 9.92
C ALA A 347 15.59 14.74 8.94
N GLU A 348 16.67 14.48 8.19
CA GLU A 348 16.74 13.33 7.27
C GLU A 348 16.77 11.98 8.02
N GLU A 349 17.42 11.93 9.18
CA GLU A 349 17.48 10.73 10.00
C GLU A 349 16.15 10.49 10.74
N ALA A 350 15.48 11.57 11.17
CA ALA A 350 14.12 11.49 11.69
C ALA A 350 13.13 10.92 10.65
N LEU A 351 13.25 11.33 9.38
CA LEU A 351 12.46 10.76 8.28
C LEU A 351 12.67 9.25 8.12
N ASN A 352 13.91 8.77 8.24
CA ASN A 352 14.21 7.33 8.16
C ASN A 352 13.51 6.54 9.27
N TRP A 353 13.47 7.06 10.50
CA TRP A 353 12.75 6.43 11.62
C TRP A 353 11.23 6.55 11.50
N ALA A 354 10.70 7.66 11.00
CA ALA A 354 9.28 7.83 10.67
C ALA A 354 8.81 6.78 9.64
N GLU A 355 9.60 6.60 8.58
CA GLU A 355 9.38 5.56 7.56
C GLU A 355 9.46 4.15 8.15
N ARG A 356 10.45 3.89 9.01
CA ARG A 356 10.61 2.59 9.68
C ARG A 356 9.39 2.23 10.53
N SER A 357 8.81 3.22 11.23
CA SER A 357 7.57 3.08 12.01
C SER A 357 6.35 2.68 11.17
N ARG A 358 6.37 2.89 9.85
CA ARG A 358 5.26 2.53 8.94
C ARG A 358 5.46 1.21 8.21
N ARG A 359 6.60 0.52 8.42
CA ARG A 359 6.87 -0.77 7.80
C ARG A 359 6.04 -1.87 8.45
N SER A 360 5.38 -2.69 7.63
CA SER A 360 4.92 -4.01 8.08
C SER A 360 6.13 -4.96 8.19
N LYS A 361 6.09 -5.91 9.13
CA LYS A 361 7.17 -6.86 9.45
C LYS A 361 7.62 -7.76 8.28
N SER A 362 6.95 -7.70 7.13
CA SER A 362 7.24 -8.52 5.94
C SER A 362 8.38 -8.01 5.04
N ASN A 363 8.96 -6.84 5.32
CA ASN A 363 10.11 -6.31 4.58
C ASN A 363 11.40 -6.42 5.40
N SER A 364 12.45 -6.97 4.79
CA SER A 364 13.76 -7.24 5.41
C SER A 364 14.54 -5.99 5.83
N LEU A 365 15.43 -6.15 6.82
CA LEU A 365 16.13 -5.09 7.53
C LEU A 365 17.06 -4.20 6.67
N ASP A 366 17.51 -4.66 5.50
CA ASP A 366 18.50 -3.96 4.64
C ASP A 366 18.00 -2.66 3.97
N ASP A 367 16.71 -2.32 4.14
CA ASP A 367 16.02 -1.29 3.34
C ASP A 367 16.34 0.19 3.69
N ALA A 368 17.25 0.47 4.63
CA ALA A 368 17.53 1.84 5.05
C ALA A 368 18.21 2.70 3.96
N ALA A 369 19.01 2.09 3.08
CA ALA A 369 19.78 2.79 2.05
C ALA A 369 19.00 3.10 0.75
N HIS A 370 17.69 2.85 0.71
CA HIS A 370 16.92 2.82 -0.55
C HIS A 370 15.90 3.95 -0.71
N TYR A 371 15.66 4.80 0.29
CA TYR A 371 14.62 5.83 0.19
C TYR A 371 14.95 6.93 -0.82
N SER A 372 16.23 7.32 -0.93
CA SER A 372 16.73 8.19 -2.00
C SER A 372 16.42 7.63 -3.39
N GLU A 373 16.71 6.35 -3.65
CA GLU A 373 16.40 5.67 -4.92
C GLU A 373 14.88 5.64 -5.22
N ILE A 374 14.03 5.49 -4.20
CA ILE A 374 12.58 5.58 -4.35
C ILE A 374 12.16 7.01 -4.74
N ILE A 375 12.67 8.03 -4.05
CA ILE A 375 12.37 9.44 -4.29
C ILE A 375 12.81 9.84 -5.70
N ASP A 376 14.02 9.46 -6.11
CA ASP A 376 14.62 9.77 -7.40
C ASP A 376 13.91 9.12 -8.59
N ARG A 377 13.18 8.02 -8.36
CA ARG A 377 12.30 7.37 -9.34
C ARG A 377 10.94 8.06 -9.50
N GLN A 378 10.53 8.94 -8.59
CA GLN A 378 9.25 9.63 -8.71
C GLN A 378 9.31 10.79 -9.71
N ARG A 379 8.12 11.25 -10.15
CA ARG A 379 7.98 12.33 -11.14
C ARG A 379 7.46 13.63 -10.54
N GLY A 380 6.77 13.54 -9.39
CA GLY A 380 6.27 14.66 -8.60
C GLY A 380 7.17 15.05 -7.42
N VAL A 381 6.85 16.19 -6.80
CA VAL A 381 7.33 16.54 -5.45
C VAL A 381 6.59 15.67 -4.44
N ILE A 382 7.29 15.24 -3.39
CA ILE A 382 6.71 14.42 -2.32
C ILE A 382 6.62 15.26 -1.05
N LEU A 383 5.42 15.38 -0.48
CA LEU A 383 5.18 15.94 0.84
C LEU A 383 4.91 14.79 1.81
N TYR A 384 5.85 14.56 2.73
CA TYR A 384 5.74 13.54 3.76
C TYR A 384 5.29 14.18 5.07
N TYR A 385 4.25 13.65 5.71
CA TYR A 385 3.70 14.16 6.97
C TYR A 385 3.75 13.07 8.04
N SER A 386 4.22 13.35 9.26
CA SER A 386 4.07 12.48 10.43
C SER A 386 3.69 13.27 11.68
N GLU A 387 2.87 12.65 12.54
CA GLU A 387 2.33 13.26 13.75
C GLU A 387 2.98 12.65 14.99
N VAL A 388 3.74 13.47 15.71
CA VAL A 388 4.56 13.11 16.88
C VAL A 388 4.07 13.90 18.09
N GLY A 389 3.20 13.28 18.89
CA GLY A 389 2.59 13.93 20.06
C GLY A 389 1.68 15.09 19.63
N CYS A 390 2.07 16.32 19.96
CA CYS A 390 1.37 17.55 19.55
C CYS A 390 2.08 18.29 18.40
N GLU A 391 3.06 17.66 17.74
CA GLU A 391 3.82 18.26 16.64
C GLU A 391 3.52 17.55 15.31
N LEU A 392 3.21 18.33 14.28
CA LEU A 392 3.11 17.86 12.90
C LEU A 392 4.43 18.16 12.19
N HIS A 393 5.14 17.10 11.81
CA HIS A 393 6.38 17.17 11.08
C HIS A 393 6.12 16.95 9.59
N ALA A 394 6.66 17.83 8.74
CA ALA A 394 6.48 17.79 7.30
C ALA A 394 7.82 17.93 6.56
N TRP A 395 8.07 17.04 5.59
CA TRP A 395 9.26 17.03 4.75
C TRP A 395 8.85 17.17 3.27
N CYS A 396 9.39 18.18 2.61
CA CYS A 396 9.26 18.35 1.16
C CYS A 396 10.50 17.77 0.46
N LEU A 397 10.29 16.72 -0.33
CA LEU A 397 11.32 15.94 -1.01
C LEU A 397 11.15 16.07 -2.53
N ALA A 398 12.27 16.14 -3.26
CA ALA A 398 12.23 16.22 -4.73
C ALA A 398 13.18 15.20 -5.40
N PRO A 399 12.74 14.57 -6.52
CA PRO A 399 13.56 13.64 -7.29
C PRO A 399 14.89 14.28 -7.74
N GLY A 400 16.01 13.60 -7.45
CA GLY A 400 17.37 14.03 -7.77
C GLY A 400 17.89 15.19 -6.91
N ARG A 401 17.19 15.56 -5.82
CA ARG A 401 17.60 16.61 -4.87
C ARG A 401 17.46 16.22 -3.40
N GLY A 402 16.75 15.14 -3.07
CA GLY A 402 16.52 14.75 -1.68
C GLY A 402 15.61 15.74 -0.94
N LEU A 403 15.96 16.07 0.30
CA LEU A 403 15.21 16.99 1.16
C LEU A 403 15.38 18.45 0.69
N LEU A 404 14.27 19.09 0.29
CA LEU A 404 14.24 20.52 -0.05
C LEU A 404 13.98 21.40 1.18
N ARG A 405 13.03 20.99 2.04
CA ARG A 405 12.64 21.71 3.25
C ARG A 405 12.02 20.78 4.26
N PHE A 406 12.40 20.96 5.53
CA PHE A 406 11.69 20.44 6.69
C PHE A 406 10.87 21.57 7.34
N HIS A 407 9.68 21.25 7.83
CA HIS A 407 8.82 22.14 8.60
C HIS A 407 8.24 21.37 9.80
N SER A 408 8.10 22.04 10.93
CA SER A 408 7.43 21.50 12.12
C SER A 408 6.42 22.54 12.61
N ALA A 409 5.18 22.10 12.85
CA ALA A 409 4.10 22.92 13.37
C ALA A 409 3.59 22.33 14.68
N THR A 410 3.47 23.16 15.73
CA THR A 410 2.87 22.75 17.00
C THR A 410 1.34 22.87 16.93
N LEU A 411 0.63 21.94 17.56
CA LEU A 411 -0.84 21.83 17.57
C LEU A 411 -1.42 22.33 18.91
N ASP A 412 -0.82 23.36 19.48
CA ASP A 412 -0.95 23.76 20.90
C ASP A 412 -2.36 24.23 21.34
N ASP A 413 -3.28 24.47 20.40
CA ASP A 413 -4.64 25.00 20.66
C ASP A 413 -5.59 24.01 21.38
N GLY A 414 -5.11 22.85 21.83
CA GLY A 414 -5.97 21.76 22.35
C GLY A 414 -6.87 21.09 21.30
N VAL A 415 -6.69 21.46 20.02
CA VAL A 415 -7.37 20.90 18.85
C VAL A 415 -6.33 20.15 18.02
N GLY A 416 -6.18 18.85 18.31
CA GLY A 416 -5.29 17.94 17.57
C GLY A 416 -5.64 17.81 16.09
N LEU A 417 -4.72 17.27 15.30
CA LEU A 417 -4.83 17.22 13.84
C LEU A 417 -6.12 16.52 13.37
N GLU A 418 -6.48 15.41 14.03
CA GLU A 418 -7.72 14.69 13.76
C GLU A 418 -8.97 15.57 13.86
N LYS A 419 -9.08 16.35 14.93
CA LYS A 419 -10.22 17.25 15.12
C LYS A 419 -10.24 18.37 14.08
N ARG A 420 -9.08 18.89 13.64
CA ARG A 420 -9.01 19.88 12.54
C ARG A 420 -9.48 19.29 11.21
N VAL A 421 -9.06 18.05 10.91
CA VAL A 421 -9.49 17.34 9.68
C VAL A 421 -10.99 17.05 9.72
N LEU A 422 -11.53 16.56 10.84
CA LEU A 422 -12.97 16.32 11.00
C LEU A 422 -13.78 17.61 10.86
N GLN A 423 -13.36 18.71 11.51
CA GLN A 423 -14.00 20.02 11.35
C GLN A 423 -13.96 20.53 9.90
N ALA A 424 -12.87 20.28 9.15
CA ALA A 424 -12.78 20.61 7.73
C ALA A 424 -13.69 19.73 6.85
N ARG A 425 -13.91 18.47 7.23
CA ARG A 425 -14.85 17.56 6.55
C ARG A 425 -16.30 17.93 6.84
N GLU A 426 -16.65 18.16 8.10
CA GLU A 426 -17.99 18.53 8.56
C GLU A 426 -18.42 19.87 7.94
N ALA A 427 -17.57 20.91 8.00
CA ALA A 427 -17.85 22.20 7.36
C ALA A 427 -18.06 22.10 5.84
N LEU A 428 -17.49 21.09 5.16
CA LEU A 428 -17.73 20.84 3.74
C LEU A 428 -19.07 20.13 3.47
N LEU A 429 -19.56 19.33 4.42
CA LEU A 429 -20.77 18.53 4.26
C LEU A 429 -22.02 19.29 4.74
N ASP A 430 -21.92 20.07 5.81
CA ASP A 430 -23.07 20.82 6.37
C ASP A 430 -23.62 21.87 5.38
N GLU A 431 -22.74 22.63 4.70
CA GLU A 431 -23.16 23.57 3.64
C GLU A 431 -23.92 22.85 2.50
N SER A 432 -23.61 21.56 2.25
CA SER A 432 -24.31 20.80 1.22
C SER A 432 -25.73 20.41 1.64
N ASN A 433 -25.96 20.13 2.93
CA ASN A 433 -27.29 19.83 3.47
C ASN A 433 -28.21 21.07 3.44
N GLU A 434 -27.69 22.26 3.76
CA GLU A 434 -28.45 23.51 3.65
C GLU A 434 -28.86 23.82 2.19
N LEU A 435 -27.96 23.61 1.23
CA LEU A 435 -28.24 23.76 -0.21
C LEU A 435 -29.29 22.76 -0.72
N ILE A 436 -29.30 21.53 -0.18
CA ILE A 436 -30.33 20.53 -0.47
C ILE A 436 -31.68 20.99 0.12
N GLU A 437 -31.71 21.51 1.35
CA GLU A 437 -32.92 22.08 1.98
C GLU A 437 -33.49 23.32 1.26
N GLU A 438 -32.66 24.22 0.73
CA GLU A 438 -33.16 25.32 -0.09
C GLU A 438 -33.76 24.82 -1.41
N SER A 439 -33.17 23.77 -2.00
CA SER A 439 -33.68 23.18 -3.25
C SER A 439 -35.05 22.48 -3.06
N THR A 440 -35.35 21.96 -1.87
CA THR A 440 -36.65 21.33 -1.56
C THR A 440 -37.74 22.33 -1.16
N LYS A 441 -37.39 23.60 -0.87
CA LYS A 441 -38.34 24.69 -0.58
C LYS A 441 -38.97 25.35 -1.83
N ILE A 442 -38.74 24.80 -3.02
CA ILE A 442 -39.49 25.18 -4.24
C ILE A 442 -40.92 24.62 -4.14
N PRO A 443 -41.98 25.46 -4.21
CA PRO A 443 -43.35 25.00 -4.01
C PRO A 443 -43.76 24.02 -5.12
N SER A 444 -44.29 22.87 -4.71
CA SER A 444 -44.69 21.72 -5.54
C SER A 444 -45.91 22.00 -6.45
N ARG A 445 -45.76 22.93 -7.40
CA ARG A 445 -46.73 23.15 -8.48
C ARG A 445 -46.61 22.09 -9.56
N GLY A 446 -47.22 20.92 -9.30
CA GLY A 446 -47.99 20.11 -10.27
C GLY A 446 -47.32 19.62 -11.57
N HIS A 447 -46.07 19.98 -11.84
CA HIS A 447 -45.28 19.38 -12.90
C HIS A 447 -44.55 18.20 -12.30
N HIS A 448 -45.05 17.00 -12.61
CA HIS A 448 -44.24 15.81 -12.60
C HIS A 448 -42.92 16.15 -13.30
N LEU A 449 -41.82 16.17 -12.55
CA LEU A 449 -40.49 16.15 -13.16
C LEU A 449 -40.43 14.83 -13.92
N ASN A 450 -40.61 14.96 -15.23
CA ASN A 450 -40.75 13.84 -16.11
C ASN A 450 -39.38 13.15 -16.16
N ALA A 451 -39.21 12.09 -15.37
CA ALA A 451 -38.01 11.26 -15.31
C ALA A 451 -37.81 10.42 -16.60
N SER A 452 -38.29 10.95 -17.72
CA SER A 452 -38.09 10.44 -19.07
C SER A 452 -37.45 11.56 -19.91
N SER A 453 -36.38 11.20 -20.62
CA SER A 453 -35.86 11.95 -21.77
C SER A 453 -34.95 13.17 -21.54
N TYR A 454 -34.27 13.32 -20.40
CA TYR A 454 -32.84 13.69 -20.51
C TYR A 454 -32.05 12.42 -20.78
N SER A 455 -32.04 12.02 -22.05
CA SER A 455 -31.18 10.94 -22.51
C SER A 455 -29.74 11.33 -22.20
N LEU A 456 -29.03 10.50 -21.42
CA LEU A 456 -27.60 10.71 -21.15
C LEU A 456 -26.82 10.80 -22.47
N SER A 457 -27.27 10.09 -23.50
CA SER A 457 -26.80 10.18 -24.90
C SER A 457 -26.84 11.59 -25.50
N SER A 458 -27.71 12.49 -25.02
CA SER A 458 -27.81 13.88 -25.48
C SER A 458 -26.83 14.83 -24.80
N LEU A 459 -26.48 14.58 -23.53
CA LEU A 459 -25.38 15.28 -22.84
C LEU A 459 -24.01 14.75 -23.29
N PHE A 460 -23.93 13.45 -23.61
CA PHE A 460 -22.68 12.72 -23.84
C PHE A 460 -22.54 12.18 -25.26
N SER A 461 -23.07 12.87 -26.28
CA SER A 461 -22.84 12.49 -27.68
C SER A 461 -21.33 12.52 -27.99
N VAL A 462 -20.77 11.35 -28.28
CA VAL A 462 -19.33 10.96 -28.11
C VAL A 462 -18.41 11.57 -29.18
N GLY A 463 -18.48 12.89 -29.38
CA GLY A 463 -17.74 13.59 -30.44
C GLY A 463 -17.23 14.99 -30.11
N SER A 464 -17.45 15.54 -28.91
CA SER A 464 -17.10 16.95 -28.63
C SER A 464 -16.38 17.25 -27.30
N VAL A 465 -16.38 16.37 -26.31
CA VAL A 465 -15.87 16.70 -24.95
C VAL A 465 -14.35 16.92 -24.93
N SER A 466 -13.57 16.17 -25.73
CA SER A 466 -12.10 16.28 -25.76
C SER A 466 -11.52 17.47 -26.58
N SER A 467 -12.30 18.53 -26.85
CA SER A 467 -11.85 19.66 -27.72
C SER A 467 -11.81 21.04 -27.05
N ARG A 468 -11.12 21.16 -25.90
CA ARG A 468 -10.78 22.47 -25.27
C ARG A 468 -9.26 22.72 -25.10
N ALA A 469 -8.46 22.27 -26.06
CA ALA A 469 -7.13 22.82 -26.31
C ALA A 469 -7.21 23.97 -27.34
N GLY A 470 -7.84 25.09 -26.95
CA GLY A 470 -8.11 26.20 -27.86
C GLY A 470 -8.52 27.47 -27.12
N SER A 471 -7.53 28.28 -26.73
CA SER A 471 -7.77 29.56 -26.06
C SER A 471 -8.26 30.61 -27.05
N ALA A 472 -9.58 30.81 -27.14
CA ALA A 472 -10.19 32.04 -27.65
C ALA A 472 -11.67 32.17 -27.21
N ARG A 473 -11.99 33.28 -26.54
CA ARG A 473 -13.35 33.82 -26.35
C ARG A 473 -14.43 32.85 -25.87
N TRP A 474 -14.36 32.50 -24.58
CA TRP A 474 -15.56 32.63 -23.73
C TRP A 474 -15.39 33.95 -22.97
N GLY A 475 -16.36 34.86 -23.10
CA GLY A 475 -16.26 36.19 -22.52
C GLY A 475 -16.29 36.15 -20.99
N ARG A 476 -15.63 37.12 -20.34
CA ARG A 476 -15.91 37.44 -18.93
C ARG A 476 -17.37 37.88 -18.80
N GLY A 477 -18.25 36.95 -18.44
CA GLY A 477 -19.69 37.18 -18.29
C GLY A 477 -20.24 36.28 -17.21
N ALA A 478 -20.52 36.87 -16.04
CA ALA A 478 -21.08 36.24 -14.85
C ALA A 478 -20.40 34.93 -14.41
N LYS A 479 -19.37 35.02 -13.54
CA LYS A 479 -19.12 33.95 -12.58
C LYS A 479 -20.44 33.74 -11.80
N GLY A 480 -20.88 32.49 -11.65
CA GLY A 480 -21.87 32.16 -10.62
C GLY A 480 -21.29 32.42 -9.22
N PRO A 481 -22.06 32.21 -8.14
CA PRO A 481 -21.50 32.29 -6.78
C PRO A 481 -20.29 31.36 -6.69
N THR A 482 -19.11 31.94 -6.55
CA THR A 482 -17.88 31.18 -6.27
C THR A 482 -17.97 30.74 -4.82
N TRP A 483 -18.05 29.43 -4.60
CA TRP A 483 -17.91 28.85 -3.26
C TRP A 483 -16.63 29.41 -2.61
N GLN A 484 -16.77 29.83 -1.36
CA GLN A 484 -15.68 30.37 -0.55
C GLN A 484 -15.33 29.31 0.48
N ALA A 485 -14.07 28.89 0.53
CA ALA A 485 -13.64 27.86 1.45
C ALA A 485 -13.91 28.27 2.92
N PRO A 486 -14.65 27.47 3.70
CA PRO A 486 -14.80 27.64 5.14
C PRO A 486 -13.46 27.76 5.86
N MET A 487 -13.45 28.50 6.98
CA MET A 487 -12.24 28.71 7.80
C MET A 487 -11.51 27.40 8.17
N PRO A 488 -12.17 26.28 8.54
CA PRO A 488 -11.49 25.01 8.80
C PRO A 488 -10.69 24.47 7.61
N ILE A 489 -11.15 24.68 6.38
CA ILE A 489 -10.46 24.24 5.15
C ILE A 489 -9.25 25.13 4.86
N GLN A 490 -9.36 26.44 5.11
CA GLN A 490 -8.23 27.37 5.01
C GLN A 490 -7.14 27.07 6.06
N VAL A 491 -7.53 26.86 7.33
CA VAL A 491 -6.59 26.45 8.40
C VAL A 491 -5.87 25.14 8.06
N LEU A 492 -6.52 24.21 7.37
CA LEU A 492 -5.89 22.97 6.91
C LEU A 492 -4.93 23.18 5.72
N TYR A 493 -5.18 24.17 4.85
CA TYR A 493 -4.22 24.59 3.82
C TYR A 493 -2.98 25.23 4.45
N ASP A 494 -3.19 26.17 5.38
CA ASP A 494 -2.13 26.91 6.07
C ASP A 494 -1.20 25.99 6.85
N LEU A 495 -1.74 24.93 7.44
CA LEU A 495 -0.98 23.93 8.21
C LEU A 495 -0.17 22.98 7.31
N LEU A 496 -0.72 22.57 6.16
CA LEU A 496 -0.14 21.48 5.35
C LEU A 496 0.68 21.97 4.14
N LEU A 497 0.19 22.97 3.42
CA LEU A 497 0.67 23.34 2.09
C LEU A 497 1.37 24.69 2.04
N ALA A 498 0.86 25.70 2.75
CA ALA A 498 1.45 27.04 2.78
C ALA A 498 2.96 27.08 3.16
N PRO A 499 3.49 26.22 4.06
CA PRO A 499 4.93 26.17 4.37
C PRO A 499 5.82 25.74 3.19
N PHE A 500 5.24 25.27 2.09
CA PHE A 500 5.94 24.73 0.93
C PHE A 500 5.52 25.37 -0.41
N GLU A 501 4.69 26.42 -0.40
CA GLU A 501 4.06 27.01 -1.60
C GLU A 501 5.04 27.37 -2.72
N ASP A 502 6.22 27.88 -2.37
CA ASP A 502 7.32 28.24 -3.28
C ASP A 502 8.11 27.04 -3.83
N LEU A 503 7.97 25.87 -3.22
CA LEU A 503 8.59 24.60 -3.61
C LEU A 503 7.61 23.66 -4.34
N LEU A 504 6.31 23.97 -4.34
CA LEU A 504 5.32 23.19 -5.06
C LEU A 504 5.63 23.15 -6.57
N PRO A 505 5.29 22.06 -7.27
CA PRO A 505 5.57 21.94 -8.69
C PRO A 505 4.75 22.96 -9.52
N PRO A 506 5.10 23.22 -10.79
CA PRO A 506 4.22 23.95 -11.71
C PRO A 506 2.91 23.17 -11.92
N PRO A 507 1.80 23.86 -12.26
CA PRO A 507 0.48 23.24 -12.34
C PRO A 507 0.42 22.14 -13.41
N ARG A 508 -0.48 21.16 -13.18
CA ARG A 508 -0.67 19.91 -13.96
C ARG A 508 0.50 18.91 -13.86
N LYS A 509 1.32 19.03 -12.83
CA LYS A 509 2.24 17.97 -12.40
C LYS A 509 1.68 17.16 -11.24
N GLU A 510 2.30 16.02 -11.02
CA GLU A 510 2.05 15.12 -9.90
C GLU A 510 2.53 15.75 -8.57
N LEU A 511 1.68 15.67 -7.54
CA LEU A 511 2.01 15.97 -6.16
C LEU A 511 1.71 14.73 -5.32
N ILE A 512 2.75 14.15 -4.73
CA ILE A 512 2.67 12.91 -3.95
C ILE A 512 2.60 13.29 -2.47
N MET A 513 1.61 12.76 -1.75
CA MET A 513 1.40 13.06 -0.33
C MET A 513 1.49 11.77 0.49
N VAL A 514 2.50 11.66 1.34
CA VAL A 514 2.69 10.49 2.22
C VAL A 514 2.06 10.80 3.56
N VAL A 515 0.88 10.23 3.80
CA VAL A 515 -0.03 10.63 4.89
C VAL A 515 -0.12 9.58 5.99
N GLU A 516 -0.62 9.99 7.15
CA GLU A 516 -0.74 9.17 8.35
C GLU A 516 -2.05 9.49 9.11
N LYS A 517 -2.68 8.46 9.70
CA LYS A 517 -3.89 8.54 10.54
C LYS A 517 -4.98 9.45 9.93
N SER A 518 -5.43 10.45 10.67
CA SER A 518 -6.53 11.36 10.33
C SER A 518 -6.40 12.04 8.97
N LEU A 519 -5.18 12.24 8.44
CA LEU A 519 -4.97 12.82 7.11
C LEU A 519 -5.59 11.98 5.97
N TYR A 520 -5.93 10.70 6.19
CA TYR A 520 -6.73 9.91 5.22
C TYR A 520 -8.16 10.42 5.02
N LEU A 521 -8.68 11.25 5.92
CA LEU A 521 -10.01 11.88 5.81
C LEU A 521 -9.93 13.35 5.35
N ALA A 522 -8.73 13.87 5.08
CA ALA A 522 -8.56 15.26 4.67
C ALA A 522 -9.10 15.49 3.25
N PRO A 523 -9.92 16.55 3.03
CA PRO A 523 -10.50 16.86 1.72
C PRO A 523 -9.47 17.51 0.78
N PHE A 524 -8.31 16.87 0.56
CA PHE A 524 -7.19 17.39 -0.23
C PHE A 524 -7.60 18.02 -1.57
N PRO A 525 -8.50 17.43 -2.38
CA PRO A 525 -8.93 18.04 -3.64
C PRO A 525 -9.58 19.42 -3.50
N ALA A 526 -10.25 19.71 -2.38
CA ALA A 526 -10.98 20.95 -2.12
C ALA A 526 -10.14 22.05 -1.47
N LEU A 527 -8.89 21.76 -1.07
CA LEU A 527 -7.99 22.75 -0.45
C LEU A 527 -7.66 23.89 -1.44
N GLN A 528 -7.60 25.13 -0.95
CA GLN A 528 -7.33 26.36 -1.71
C GLN A 528 -6.35 27.27 -0.96
N SER A 529 -5.40 27.90 -1.67
CA SER A 529 -4.42 28.82 -1.07
C SER A 529 -5.02 30.13 -0.58
N ASN A 530 -6.05 30.62 -1.27
CA ASN A 530 -6.88 31.73 -0.84
C ASN A 530 -8.32 31.47 -1.34
N PRO A 531 -9.36 32.01 -0.67
CA PRO A 531 -10.75 31.81 -1.10
C PRO A 531 -10.99 32.30 -2.54
N GLY A 532 -11.33 31.36 -3.44
CA GLY A 532 -11.62 31.66 -4.84
C GLY A 532 -10.42 31.63 -5.80
N GLU A 533 -9.26 31.15 -5.35
CA GLU A 533 -8.20 30.62 -6.22
C GLU A 533 -8.52 29.19 -6.71
N ASP A 534 -7.68 28.68 -7.62
CA ASP A 534 -7.83 27.34 -8.19
C ASP A 534 -7.68 26.26 -7.09
N TYR A 535 -8.55 25.24 -7.14
CA TYR A 535 -8.53 24.11 -6.20
C TYR A 535 -7.26 23.27 -6.35
N LEU A 536 -6.86 22.54 -5.31
CA LEU A 536 -5.65 21.71 -5.34
C LEU A 536 -5.68 20.65 -6.46
N CYS A 537 -6.87 20.09 -6.79
CA CYS A 537 -7.06 19.16 -7.91
C CYS A 537 -7.08 19.81 -9.31
N GLU A 538 -7.25 21.14 -9.40
CA GLU A 538 -7.05 21.90 -10.64
C GLU A 538 -5.56 22.21 -10.84
N ARG A 539 -4.86 22.48 -9.74
CA ARG A 539 -3.42 22.75 -9.70
C ARG A 539 -2.58 21.49 -9.93
N PHE A 540 -2.91 20.35 -9.30
CA PHE A 540 -2.06 19.16 -9.26
C PHE A 540 -2.82 17.85 -9.54
N SER A 541 -2.11 16.89 -10.12
CA SER A 541 -2.54 15.49 -10.09
C SER A 541 -2.14 14.91 -8.73
N LEU A 542 -3.13 14.70 -7.86
CA LEU A 542 -2.90 14.25 -6.48
C LEU A 542 -2.73 12.73 -6.41
N LEU A 543 -1.72 12.28 -5.67
CA LEU A 543 -1.49 10.89 -5.34
C LEU A 543 -1.17 10.77 -3.85
N VAL A 544 -1.90 9.92 -3.13
CA VAL A 544 -1.68 9.66 -1.70
C VAL A 544 -0.98 8.32 -1.51
N VAL A 545 -0.14 8.21 -0.48
CA VAL A 545 0.68 7.01 -0.25
C VAL A 545 0.78 6.71 1.25
N PRO A 546 0.68 5.44 1.70
CA PRO A 546 0.87 5.09 3.11
C PRO A 546 2.31 5.21 3.62
N SER A 547 3.29 4.96 2.75
CA SER A 547 4.73 5.05 3.05
C SER A 547 5.52 5.10 1.74
N LEU A 548 6.73 5.67 1.75
CA LEU A 548 7.62 5.68 0.59
C LEU A 548 7.88 4.25 0.08
N ALA A 549 7.92 3.25 0.96
CA ALA A 549 8.05 1.85 0.58
C ALA A 549 6.95 1.36 -0.40
N ALA A 550 5.74 1.91 -0.36
CA ALA A 550 4.64 1.55 -1.26
C ALA A 550 4.81 2.07 -2.70
N LEU A 551 5.73 3.01 -2.94
CA LEU A 551 6.10 3.49 -4.29
C LEU A 551 7.09 2.56 -5.01
N ARG A 552 7.59 1.51 -4.34
CA ARG A 552 8.42 0.49 -4.99
C ARG A 552 7.57 -0.35 -5.94
N LYS A 553 7.79 -0.20 -7.26
CA LYS A 553 7.13 -0.97 -8.32
C LYS A 553 7.24 -2.48 -8.08
N ARG A 554 6.23 -3.10 -7.47
CA ARG A 554 6.09 -4.56 -7.30
C ARG A 554 4.95 -5.09 -8.17
N SER A 555 5.21 -5.27 -9.46
CA SER A 555 4.30 -6.02 -10.33
C SER A 555 5.02 -6.50 -11.58
N LYS A 556 4.96 -7.82 -11.83
CA LYS A 556 5.13 -8.36 -13.18
C LYS A 556 3.83 -8.10 -13.92
N THR A 557 3.89 -7.39 -15.04
CA THR A 557 2.71 -7.18 -15.87
C THR A 557 2.24 -8.53 -16.44
N PRO A 558 0.98 -8.96 -16.23
CA PRO A 558 0.46 -10.12 -16.93
C PRO A 558 0.49 -9.85 -18.45
N VAL A 559 0.92 -10.85 -19.21
CA VAL A 559 0.86 -10.82 -20.68
C VAL A 559 -0.52 -11.32 -21.09
N LEU A 560 -1.30 -10.46 -21.74
CA LEU A 560 -2.65 -10.81 -22.22
C LEU A 560 -2.58 -11.77 -23.42
N GLU A 561 -2.99 -13.01 -23.21
CA GLU A 561 -3.36 -13.94 -24.29
C GLU A 561 -4.87 -13.86 -24.55
N GLY A 562 -5.30 -12.88 -25.35
CA GLY A 562 -6.70 -12.73 -25.74
C GLY A 562 -7.05 -11.32 -26.22
N GLY A 563 -8.01 -11.20 -27.13
CA GLY A 563 -8.38 -9.94 -27.78
C GLY A 563 -9.20 -8.94 -26.94
N ALA A 564 -9.33 -9.15 -25.62
CA ALA A 564 -9.96 -8.20 -24.71
C ALA A 564 -9.02 -7.02 -24.44
N THR A 565 -9.56 -5.81 -24.26
CA THR A 565 -8.73 -4.61 -24.07
C THR A 565 -8.16 -4.47 -22.66
N VAL A 566 -8.96 -4.78 -21.63
CA VAL A 566 -8.60 -4.82 -20.20
C VAL A 566 -9.17 -6.10 -19.60
N ALA A 567 -8.40 -6.81 -18.77
CA ALA A 567 -8.97 -7.85 -17.90
C ALA A 567 -9.63 -7.18 -16.69
N ALA A 568 -10.97 -7.07 -16.70
CA ALA A 568 -11.71 -6.35 -15.67
C ALA A 568 -12.66 -7.24 -14.84
N LEU A 569 -12.70 -6.97 -13.54
CA LEU A 569 -13.63 -7.55 -12.57
C LEU A 569 -14.52 -6.44 -12.02
N VAL A 570 -15.83 -6.57 -12.18
CA VAL A 570 -16.82 -5.62 -11.65
C VAL A 570 -17.80 -6.39 -10.77
N ALA A 571 -17.88 -6.03 -9.49
CA ALA A 571 -18.80 -6.64 -8.53
C ALA A 571 -19.46 -5.56 -7.68
N GLY A 572 -20.76 -5.64 -7.45
CA GLY A 572 -21.46 -4.64 -6.66
C GLY A 572 -22.90 -5.00 -6.34
N ASN A 573 -23.53 -4.22 -5.47
CA ASN A 573 -24.89 -4.48 -4.97
C ASN A 573 -25.10 -5.93 -4.44
N PRO A 574 -24.24 -6.44 -3.51
CA PRO A 574 -24.42 -7.77 -2.90
C PRO A 574 -25.68 -7.84 -2.03
N ILE A 575 -26.25 -9.03 -1.88
CA ILE A 575 -27.42 -9.27 -1.02
C ILE A 575 -26.93 -9.88 0.29
N LEU A 576 -27.17 -9.17 1.40
CA LEU A 576 -26.72 -9.54 2.74
C LEU A 576 -27.87 -10.11 3.59
N PRO A 577 -27.59 -10.93 4.63
CA PRO A 577 -28.60 -11.43 5.55
C PRO A 577 -29.36 -10.31 6.29
N GLU A 578 -30.63 -10.54 6.60
CA GLU A 578 -31.49 -9.55 7.24
C GLU A 578 -30.99 -9.14 8.64
N ASP A 579 -30.49 -10.08 9.45
CA ASP A 579 -29.97 -9.79 10.79
C ASP A 579 -28.82 -8.76 10.76
N VAL A 580 -27.86 -8.97 9.86
CA VAL A 580 -26.71 -8.07 9.63
C VAL A 580 -27.19 -6.72 9.10
N ARG A 581 -28.20 -6.75 8.22
CA ARG A 581 -28.78 -5.54 7.65
C ARG A 581 -29.46 -4.68 8.73
N GLU A 582 -30.20 -5.28 9.65
CA GLU A 582 -30.83 -4.55 10.75
C GLU A 582 -29.79 -4.03 11.77
N GLU A 583 -28.77 -4.83 12.11
CA GLU A 583 -27.70 -4.45 13.05
C GLU A 583 -26.91 -3.21 12.58
N TYR A 584 -26.54 -3.16 11.30
CA TYR A 584 -25.74 -2.06 10.72
C TYR A 584 -26.57 -0.98 10.01
N GLY A 585 -27.90 -1.08 10.08
CA GLY A 585 -28.82 -0.09 9.50
C GLY A 585 -28.81 -0.04 7.97
N TRP A 586 -28.57 -1.18 7.31
CA TRP A 586 -28.34 -1.26 5.88
C TRP A 586 -29.62 -1.36 5.00
N ALA A 587 -29.54 -0.90 3.75
CA ALA A 587 -30.58 -1.06 2.74
C ALA A 587 -30.47 -2.41 2.02
N GLU A 588 -31.60 -2.96 1.55
CA GLU A 588 -31.68 -4.33 0.98
C GLU A 588 -30.99 -4.49 -0.38
N SER A 589 -31.07 -3.43 -1.20
CA SER A 589 -30.52 -3.32 -2.54
C SER A 589 -30.80 -1.90 -3.01
N THR A 590 -29.88 -1.25 -3.72
CA THR A 590 -30.18 0.04 -4.35
C THR A 590 -29.91 0.03 -5.84
N THR A 591 -30.89 0.52 -6.60
CA THR A 591 -30.77 0.71 -8.05
C THR A 591 -29.59 1.61 -8.41
N SER A 592 -29.20 2.55 -7.53
CA SER A 592 -27.99 3.36 -7.71
C SER A 592 -26.71 2.53 -7.80
N THR A 593 -26.48 1.59 -6.87
CA THR A 593 -25.23 0.80 -6.80
C THR A 593 -25.16 -0.25 -7.91
N GLU A 594 -26.31 -0.76 -8.34
CA GLU A 594 -26.42 -1.59 -9.53
C GLU A 594 -26.09 -0.80 -10.82
N THR A 595 -26.71 0.36 -11.04
CA THR A 595 -26.42 1.19 -12.24
C THR A 595 -24.97 1.67 -12.31
N GLU A 596 -24.31 1.91 -11.17
CA GLU A 596 -22.87 2.22 -11.12
C GLU A 596 -22.04 1.05 -11.66
N SER A 597 -22.31 -0.16 -11.18
CA SER A 597 -21.65 -1.40 -11.60
C SER A 597 -21.89 -1.67 -13.10
N GLU A 598 -23.12 -1.49 -13.58
CA GLU A 598 -23.47 -1.64 -15.00
C GLU A 598 -22.72 -0.64 -15.90
N ILE A 599 -22.65 0.64 -15.52
CA ILE A 599 -21.94 1.67 -16.29
C ILE A 599 -20.43 1.35 -16.38
N VAL A 600 -19.82 0.91 -15.29
CA VAL A 600 -18.39 0.55 -15.29
C VAL A 600 -18.13 -0.73 -16.10
N ALA A 601 -19.03 -1.72 -16.03
CA ALA A 601 -18.95 -2.93 -16.84
C ALA A 601 -19.11 -2.63 -18.35
N GLU A 602 -20.03 -1.72 -18.75
CA GLU A 602 -20.17 -1.24 -20.14
C GLU A 602 -18.87 -0.60 -20.63
N LEU A 603 -18.24 0.27 -19.83
CA LEU A 603 -17.02 0.98 -20.19
C LEU A 603 -15.80 0.06 -20.31
N LEU A 604 -15.73 -1.01 -19.51
CA LEU A 604 -14.60 -1.95 -19.47
C LEU A 604 -14.78 -3.19 -20.36
N GLU A 605 -15.83 -3.25 -21.19
CA GLU A 605 -16.17 -4.41 -22.03
C GLU A 605 -16.34 -5.72 -21.21
N ALA A 606 -16.84 -5.61 -19.97
CA ALA A 606 -16.89 -6.69 -18.96
C ALA A 606 -18.32 -7.06 -18.51
N ARG A 607 -18.45 -8.14 -17.73
CA ARG A 607 -19.71 -8.52 -17.05
C ARG A 607 -19.68 -8.04 -15.60
N ALA A 608 -20.72 -7.32 -15.17
CA ALA A 608 -20.96 -7.05 -13.76
C ALA A 608 -21.49 -8.30 -13.05
N MET A 609 -20.99 -8.59 -11.85
CA MET A 609 -21.58 -9.54 -10.91
C MET A 609 -22.38 -8.75 -9.87
N THR A 610 -23.71 -8.87 -9.91
CA THR A 610 -24.62 -8.15 -8.98
C THR A 610 -25.54 -9.10 -8.22
N GLY A 611 -26.06 -8.65 -7.08
CA GLY A 611 -27.00 -9.41 -6.26
C GLY A 611 -26.44 -10.76 -5.82
N LEU A 612 -27.18 -11.84 -6.09
CA LEU A 612 -26.79 -13.20 -5.73
C LEU A 612 -25.52 -13.71 -6.45
N GLU A 613 -25.09 -13.08 -7.55
CA GLU A 613 -23.86 -13.47 -8.24
C GLU A 613 -22.60 -12.86 -7.60
N ALA A 614 -22.74 -11.81 -6.80
CA ALA A 614 -21.65 -11.10 -6.14
C ALA A 614 -21.18 -11.82 -4.86
N THR A 615 -20.90 -13.13 -4.93
CA THR A 615 -20.51 -13.92 -3.75
C THR A 615 -19.02 -13.79 -3.40
N ARG A 616 -18.71 -14.05 -2.12
CA ARG A 616 -17.34 -14.09 -1.60
C ARG A 616 -16.44 -15.01 -2.43
N SER A 617 -16.85 -16.25 -2.67
CA SER A 617 -16.04 -17.22 -3.44
C SER A 617 -15.91 -16.87 -4.93
N ALA A 618 -16.90 -16.22 -5.54
CA ALA A 618 -16.82 -15.77 -6.92
C ALA A 618 -15.75 -14.67 -7.07
N VAL A 619 -15.78 -13.66 -6.20
CA VAL A 619 -14.83 -12.54 -6.22
C VAL A 619 -13.40 -13.01 -5.91
N LEU A 620 -13.20 -13.81 -4.85
CA LEU A 620 -11.88 -14.34 -4.50
C LEU A 620 -11.23 -15.16 -5.63
N ARG A 621 -12.03 -15.83 -6.47
CA ARG A 621 -11.55 -16.60 -7.63
C ARG A 621 -11.07 -15.71 -8.77
N SER A 622 -11.72 -14.58 -9.02
CA SER A 622 -11.42 -13.70 -10.16
C SER A 622 -10.41 -12.58 -9.84
N LEU A 623 -10.18 -12.25 -8.56
CA LEU A 623 -9.22 -11.21 -8.15
C LEU A 623 -7.77 -11.38 -8.66
N PRO A 624 -7.18 -12.59 -8.76
CA PRO A 624 -5.79 -12.74 -9.23
C PRO A 624 -5.58 -12.34 -10.70
N ASP A 625 -6.55 -12.66 -11.55
CA ASP A 625 -6.48 -12.51 -13.02
C ASP A 625 -6.91 -11.11 -13.51
N ALA A 626 -7.52 -10.30 -12.63
CA ALA A 626 -8.03 -8.98 -12.96
C ALA A 626 -6.92 -7.90 -12.96
N GLU A 627 -6.78 -7.17 -14.07
CA GLU A 627 -5.97 -5.95 -14.16
C GLU A 627 -6.70 -4.76 -13.51
N CYS A 628 -8.02 -4.67 -13.70
CA CYS A 628 -8.85 -3.61 -13.14
C CYS A 628 -9.97 -4.23 -12.30
N VAL A 629 -10.11 -3.80 -11.05
CA VAL A 629 -11.16 -4.27 -10.13
C VAL A 629 -12.03 -3.08 -9.73
N HIS A 630 -13.35 -3.23 -9.81
CA HIS A 630 -14.33 -2.27 -9.33
C HIS A 630 -15.30 -2.95 -8.36
N LEU A 631 -15.37 -2.46 -7.12
CA LEU A 631 -16.17 -3.01 -6.03
C LEU A 631 -17.14 -1.95 -5.51
N THR A 632 -18.43 -2.09 -5.80
CA THR A 632 -19.50 -1.24 -5.26
C THR A 632 -20.22 -1.98 -4.13
N VAL A 633 -19.55 -2.09 -2.99
CA VAL A 633 -19.91 -3.01 -1.88
C VAL A 633 -19.91 -2.30 -0.51
N PRO A 634 -20.65 -2.81 0.49
CA PRO A 634 -20.56 -2.32 1.86
C PRO A 634 -19.18 -2.57 2.47
N VAL A 635 -18.72 -1.61 3.26
CA VAL A 635 -17.39 -1.60 3.87
C VAL A 635 -17.53 -1.49 5.38
N PHE A 636 -16.92 -2.43 6.11
CA PHE A 636 -16.80 -2.37 7.57
C PHE A 636 -15.54 -1.59 7.94
N TRP A 637 -15.66 -0.27 8.12
CA TRP A 637 -14.51 0.60 8.37
C TRP A 637 -13.71 0.27 9.64
N ASN A 638 -14.37 -0.22 10.70
CA ASN A 638 -13.68 -0.57 11.95
C ASN A 638 -12.75 -1.79 11.83
N THR A 639 -13.07 -2.74 10.94
CA THR A 639 -12.29 -3.96 10.73
C THR A 639 -11.48 -3.96 9.43
N GLY A 640 -11.82 -3.08 8.49
CA GLY A 640 -11.25 -3.06 7.14
C GLY A 640 -11.75 -4.18 6.23
N SER A 641 -12.93 -4.76 6.52
CA SER A 641 -13.51 -5.89 5.78
C SER A 641 -14.53 -5.44 4.73
N LEU A 642 -14.65 -6.22 3.65
CA LEU A 642 -15.59 -5.98 2.54
C LEU A 642 -16.72 -7.02 2.57
N ALA A 643 -17.97 -6.57 2.44
CA ALA A 643 -19.15 -7.43 2.51
C ALA A 643 -19.60 -7.91 1.11
N PHE A 644 -19.95 -9.19 0.98
CA PHE A 644 -20.39 -9.84 -0.25
C PHE A 644 -21.56 -10.79 0.01
N SER A 645 -22.23 -11.24 -1.04
CA SER A 645 -23.33 -12.22 -0.90
C SER A 645 -22.80 -13.54 -0.33
N PRO A 646 -23.53 -14.22 0.58
CA PRO A 646 -23.13 -15.51 1.12
C PRO A 646 -23.13 -16.61 0.04
N ASP A 647 -22.23 -17.59 0.17
CA ASP A 647 -22.17 -18.74 -0.73
C ASP A 647 -23.27 -19.77 -0.38
N GLN A 648 -23.83 -20.47 -1.37
CA GLN A 648 -25.03 -21.31 -1.20
C GLN A 648 -24.78 -22.76 -0.72
N CYS A 649 -23.69 -23.07 0.00
CA CYS A 649 -23.35 -24.47 0.37
C CYS A 649 -22.68 -24.68 1.75
N GLU A 650 -23.44 -25.41 2.60
CA GLU A 650 -23.07 -26.37 3.67
C GLU A 650 -22.24 -25.98 4.93
N GLU A 651 -22.84 -26.37 6.07
CA GLU A 651 -22.41 -26.33 7.48
C GLU A 651 -22.18 -24.95 8.15
N PRO A 652 -22.77 -24.69 9.34
CA PRO A 652 -22.61 -23.43 10.04
C PRO A 652 -21.20 -23.34 10.66
N SER A 653 -20.27 -22.76 9.92
CA SER A 653 -18.94 -22.43 10.45
C SER A 653 -19.03 -21.22 11.40
N GLU A 654 -18.15 -21.13 12.40
CA GLU A 654 -18.12 -20.03 13.39
C GLU A 654 -17.71 -18.66 12.79
N ARG A 655 -17.67 -18.51 11.46
CA ARG A 655 -17.15 -17.33 10.76
C ARG A 655 -18.20 -16.73 9.84
N PRO A 656 -18.30 -15.39 9.75
CA PRO A 656 -19.19 -14.73 8.81
C PRO A 656 -18.73 -14.98 7.36
N GLU A 657 -19.38 -15.91 6.67
CA GLU A 657 -19.07 -16.33 5.29
C GLU A 657 -19.33 -15.23 4.24
N TYR A 658 -19.95 -14.12 4.63
CA TYR A 658 -20.18 -12.94 3.80
C TYR A 658 -19.04 -11.91 3.82
N LEU A 659 -17.98 -12.09 4.63
CA LEU A 659 -16.86 -11.14 4.75
C LEU A 659 -15.59 -11.58 4.03
N ILE A 660 -15.01 -10.68 3.22
CA ILE A 660 -13.60 -10.75 2.84
C ILE A 660 -12.79 -9.95 3.84
N ASN A 661 -11.94 -10.65 4.61
CA ASN A 661 -11.08 -10.08 5.63
C ASN A 661 -9.65 -9.83 5.11
N GLN A 662 -8.86 -9.06 5.86
CA GLN A 662 -7.45 -8.80 5.55
C GLN A 662 -6.64 -10.08 5.31
N THR A 663 -6.86 -11.13 6.10
CA THR A 663 -6.15 -12.41 5.99
C THR A 663 -6.47 -13.17 4.70
N ASP A 664 -7.64 -12.98 4.10
CA ASP A 664 -8.01 -13.59 2.83
C ASP A 664 -7.31 -12.85 1.67
N LEU A 665 -7.35 -11.51 1.68
CA LEU A 665 -6.69 -10.68 0.66
C LEU A 665 -5.16 -10.86 0.66
N LEU A 666 -4.52 -10.92 1.83
CA LEU A 666 -3.06 -11.11 1.93
C LEU A 666 -2.58 -12.51 1.51
N ARG A 667 -3.47 -13.51 1.45
CA ARG A 667 -3.16 -14.84 0.88
C ARG A 667 -3.21 -14.84 -0.65
N LEU A 668 -3.99 -13.94 -1.25
CA LEU A 668 -4.05 -13.78 -2.70
C LEU A 668 -2.82 -13.00 -3.18
N LYS A 669 -2.30 -13.39 -4.36
CA LYS A 669 -1.33 -12.60 -5.11
C LYS A 669 -2.06 -11.93 -6.26
N MET A 670 -2.52 -10.71 -6.03
CA MET A 670 -3.22 -9.90 -7.02
C MET A 670 -2.24 -9.31 -8.04
N SER A 671 -2.70 -9.15 -9.28
CA SER A 671 -1.95 -8.46 -10.35
C SER A 671 -2.57 -7.11 -10.76
N ALA A 672 -3.61 -6.67 -10.05
CA ALA A 672 -4.41 -5.49 -10.36
C ALA A 672 -3.59 -4.19 -10.39
N ARG A 673 -3.72 -3.43 -11.49
CA ARG A 673 -3.18 -2.07 -11.63
C ARG A 673 -4.04 -1.02 -10.95
N LEU A 674 -5.33 -1.29 -10.81
CA LEU A 674 -6.31 -0.41 -10.19
C LEU A 674 -7.38 -1.23 -9.48
N VAL A 675 -7.63 -0.90 -8.21
CA VAL A 675 -8.79 -1.37 -7.44
C VAL A 675 -9.61 -0.15 -7.05
N VAL A 676 -10.89 -0.10 -7.41
CA VAL A 676 -11.81 0.96 -7.00
C VAL A 676 -12.78 0.41 -5.97
N VAL A 677 -12.87 1.04 -4.80
CA VAL A 677 -13.81 0.71 -3.73
C VAL A 677 -14.79 1.87 -3.57
N SER A 678 -16.04 1.63 -3.97
CA SER A 678 -17.12 2.60 -3.95
C SER A 678 -18.13 2.23 -2.87
N SER A 679 -18.16 3.01 -1.79
CA SER A 679 -19.06 2.84 -0.64
C SER A 679 -20.05 4.01 -0.59
N GLY A 680 -21.16 3.89 -1.33
CA GLY A 680 -22.19 4.93 -1.37
C GLY A 680 -23.05 5.00 -0.08
N GLN A 681 -23.62 6.17 0.20
CA GLN A 681 -24.65 6.36 1.26
C GLN A 681 -25.88 5.50 1.03
N SER A 682 -26.09 5.02 -0.21
CA SER A 682 -27.21 4.16 -0.59
C SER A 682 -27.38 2.94 0.32
N TRP A 683 -26.35 2.55 1.08
CA TRP A 683 -26.46 1.51 2.08
C TRP A 683 -27.00 1.95 3.44
N SER A 684 -26.89 3.19 3.94
CA SER A 684 -27.13 3.47 5.38
C SER A 684 -27.80 4.82 5.70
N ASN A 685 -28.61 4.82 6.78
CA ASN A 685 -29.21 6.01 7.42
C ASN A 685 -28.56 6.38 8.78
N VAL A 686 -27.42 5.78 9.16
CA VAL A 686 -26.84 5.90 10.51
C VAL A 686 -25.34 6.22 10.48
N ASP A 687 -24.87 7.08 11.40
CA ASP A 687 -23.49 7.59 11.47
C ASP A 687 -22.39 6.52 11.60
N CYS A 688 -22.75 5.32 12.07
CA CYS A 688 -21.85 4.19 12.29
C CYS A 688 -21.19 3.64 11.00
N THR A 689 -21.62 4.09 9.82
CA THR A 689 -21.07 3.67 8.52
C THR A 689 -20.15 4.70 7.86
N ASN A 690 -19.83 5.80 8.55
CA ASN A 690 -18.91 6.80 8.05
C ASN A 690 -17.47 6.28 7.98
N ALA A 691 -16.71 6.69 6.96
CA ALA A 691 -15.33 6.26 6.82
C ALA A 691 -14.45 6.78 7.96
N THR A 692 -13.70 5.85 8.57
CA THR A 692 -12.66 6.13 9.58
C THR A 692 -11.29 6.20 8.90
N SER A 693 -10.36 6.96 9.50
CA SER A 693 -8.97 7.04 9.02
C SER A 693 -8.33 5.66 8.93
N ASP A 694 -8.54 4.87 9.96
CA ASP A 694 -7.89 3.59 10.17
C ASP A 694 -8.49 2.53 9.24
N GLY A 695 -9.80 2.60 8.97
CA GLY A 695 -10.47 1.77 7.98
C GLY A 695 -9.93 1.99 6.56
N ILE A 696 -9.88 3.26 6.10
CA ILE A 696 -9.28 3.62 4.80
C ILE A 696 -7.82 3.14 4.75
N GLN A 697 -7.04 3.42 5.80
CA GLN A 697 -5.63 3.04 5.85
C GLN A 697 -5.45 1.52 5.80
N ASN A 698 -6.25 0.75 6.54
CA ASN A 698 -6.15 -0.71 6.63
C ASN A 698 -6.56 -1.38 5.32
N ILE A 699 -7.65 -0.94 4.67
CA ILE A 699 -8.10 -1.44 3.37
C ILE A 699 -7.03 -1.15 2.30
N ALA A 700 -6.56 0.10 2.22
CA ALA A 700 -5.54 0.50 1.24
C ALA A 700 -4.23 -0.26 1.45
N LYS A 701 -3.70 -0.32 2.69
CA LYS A 701 -2.49 -1.11 3.03
C LYS A 701 -2.66 -2.58 2.65
N THR A 702 -3.83 -3.18 2.90
CA THR A 702 -4.11 -4.58 2.62
C THR A 702 -4.12 -4.86 1.12
N LEU A 703 -4.87 -4.08 0.33
CA LEU A 703 -4.94 -4.24 -1.13
C LEU A 703 -3.57 -4.01 -1.79
N LEU A 704 -2.83 -2.98 -1.39
CA LEU A 704 -1.48 -2.72 -1.88
C LEU A 704 -0.51 -3.87 -1.51
N SER A 705 -0.62 -4.43 -0.30
CA SER A 705 0.20 -5.57 0.14
C SER A 705 -0.15 -6.88 -0.55
N ALA A 706 -1.42 -7.07 -0.94
CA ALA A 706 -1.87 -8.21 -1.76
C ALA A 706 -1.38 -8.14 -3.22
N GLY A 707 -0.87 -6.98 -3.68
CA GLY A 707 -0.28 -6.78 -5.00
C GLY A 707 -1.01 -5.78 -5.90
N ALA A 708 -2.05 -5.10 -5.40
CA ALA A 708 -2.64 -3.97 -6.12
C ALA A 708 -1.62 -2.83 -6.25
N GLN A 709 -1.50 -2.23 -7.43
CA GLN A 709 -0.60 -1.08 -7.63
C GLN A 709 -1.21 0.25 -7.18
N CYS A 710 -2.53 0.41 -7.31
CA CYS A 710 -3.27 1.63 -7.05
C CYS A 710 -4.68 1.30 -6.53
N VAL A 711 -5.16 2.07 -5.55
CA VAL A 711 -6.48 1.92 -4.93
C VAL A 711 -7.20 3.27 -4.92
N LEU A 712 -8.41 3.35 -5.48
CA LEU A 712 -9.28 4.53 -5.43
C LEU A 712 -10.41 4.26 -4.43
N ILE A 713 -10.56 5.11 -3.42
CA ILE A 713 -11.57 4.94 -2.35
C ILE A 713 -12.45 6.19 -2.24
N GLY A 714 -13.77 6.00 -2.12
CA GLY A 714 -14.69 7.04 -1.70
C GLY A 714 -14.69 7.20 -0.17
N MET A 715 -14.41 8.41 0.34
CA MET A 715 -14.33 8.76 1.77
C MET A 715 -15.70 9.10 2.38
N TRP A 716 -16.59 9.68 1.56
CA TRP A 716 -17.96 9.98 1.92
C TRP A 716 -18.83 9.88 0.66
N ALA A 717 -20.13 9.83 0.86
CA ALA A 717 -21.05 9.63 -0.23
C ALA A 717 -21.33 10.89 -1.04
N VAL A 718 -21.56 10.68 -2.33
CA VAL A 718 -21.83 11.71 -3.32
C VAL A 718 -23.19 11.38 -3.97
N PRO A 719 -24.01 12.36 -4.36
CA PRO A 719 -25.25 12.10 -5.10
C PRO A 719 -25.00 11.16 -6.29
N PRO A 720 -25.83 10.12 -6.51
CA PRO A 720 -25.48 9.02 -7.42
C PRO A 720 -25.22 9.51 -8.86
N THR A 721 -25.95 10.53 -9.32
CA THR A 721 -25.71 11.15 -10.63
C THR A 721 -24.32 11.79 -10.75
N ALA A 722 -23.82 12.44 -9.69
CA ALA A 722 -22.47 13.02 -9.67
C ALA A 722 -21.39 11.92 -9.61
N GLY A 723 -21.62 10.85 -8.82
CA GLY A 723 -20.77 9.66 -8.80
C GLY A 723 -20.64 9.00 -10.17
N SER A 724 -21.77 8.74 -10.86
CA SER A 724 -21.77 8.18 -12.22
C SER A 724 -21.08 9.07 -13.26
N ILE A 725 -21.19 10.40 -13.14
CA ILE A 725 -20.45 11.35 -14.01
C ILE A 725 -18.95 11.24 -13.74
N LEU A 726 -18.54 11.22 -12.48
CA LEU A 726 -17.14 11.13 -12.07
C LEU A 726 -16.51 9.82 -12.55
N LEU A 727 -17.12 8.68 -12.24
CA LEU A 727 -16.62 7.37 -12.65
C LEU A 727 -16.58 7.21 -14.17
N ARG A 728 -17.62 7.67 -14.89
CA ARG A 728 -17.63 7.63 -16.37
C ARG A 728 -16.52 8.50 -16.96
N ALA A 729 -16.27 9.69 -16.43
CA ALA A 729 -15.16 10.56 -16.86
C ALA A 729 -13.80 9.94 -16.54
N PHE A 730 -13.63 9.41 -15.32
CA PHE A 730 -12.40 8.77 -14.83
C PHE A 730 -12.01 7.56 -15.68
N TYR A 731 -12.92 6.58 -15.84
CA TYR A 731 -12.66 5.41 -16.68
C TYR A 731 -12.48 5.78 -18.15
N SER A 732 -13.21 6.77 -18.67
CA SER A 732 -12.99 7.27 -20.05
C SER A 732 -11.58 7.82 -20.24
N ALA A 733 -11.08 8.64 -19.30
CA ALA A 733 -9.73 9.18 -19.36
C ALA A 733 -8.65 8.08 -19.21
N MET A 734 -8.85 7.12 -18.30
CA MET A 734 -7.98 5.95 -18.15
C MET A 734 -7.91 5.10 -19.43
N LEU A 735 -9.06 4.85 -20.07
CA LEU A 735 -9.13 4.14 -21.35
C LEU A 735 -8.52 4.96 -22.50
N GLN A 736 -8.55 6.29 -22.44
CA GLN A 736 -7.78 7.17 -23.34
C GLN A 736 -6.26 7.16 -23.05
N GLY A 737 -5.80 6.39 -22.06
CA GLY A 737 -4.40 6.23 -21.69
C GLY A 737 -3.86 7.32 -20.77
N ALA A 738 -4.72 8.09 -20.10
CA ALA A 738 -4.31 8.92 -18.97
C ALA A 738 -3.79 8.04 -17.81
N ARG A 739 -3.07 8.66 -16.88
CA ARG A 739 -2.70 8.02 -15.60
C ARG A 739 -3.81 8.24 -14.57
N ALA A 740 -3.91 7.38 -13.56
CA ALA A 740 -4.97 7.42 -12.55
C ALA A 740 -5.08 8.79 -11.85
N SER A 741 -3.95 9.38 -11.43
CA SER A 741 -3.89 10.68 -10.77
C SER A 741 -4.48 11.82 -11.62
N ARG A 742 -4.15 11.81 -12.92
CA ARG A 742 -4.63 12.79 -13.91
C ARG A 742 -6.09 12.53 -14.29
N ALA A 743 -6.47 11.27 -14.50
CA ALA A 743 -7.84 10.89 -14.83
C ALA A 743 -8.81 11.32 -13.72
N LEU A 744 -8.40 11.20 -12.46
CA LEU A 744 -9.21 11.63 -11.32
C LEU A 744 -9.36 13.16 -11.28
N ALA A 745 -8.28 13.92 -11.50
CA ALA A 745 -8.33 15.37 -11.59
C ALA A 745 -9.26 15.86 -12.73
N GLU A 746 -9.15 15.25 -13.92
CA GLU A 746 -10.02 15.57 -15.07
C GLU A 746 -11.50 15.18 -14.81
N ALA A 747 -11.75 14.10 -14.05
CA ALA A 747 -13.09 13.68 -13.64
C ALA A 747 -13.71 14.63 -12.60
N MET A 748 -12.96 15.04 -11.58
CA MET A 748 -13.39 16.02 -10.58
C MET A 748 -13.78 17.35 -11.24
N GLN A 749 -12.93 17.88 -12.14
CA GLN A 749 -13.22 19.10 -12.92
C GLN A 749 -14.49 18.97 -13.79
N THR A 750 -14.78 17.76 -14.30
CA THR A 750 -16.00 17.49 -15.08
C THR A 750 -17.27 17.61 -14.23
N VAL A 751 -17.24 17.11 -12.99
CA VAL A 751 -18.35 17.27 -12.03
C VAL A 751 -18.47 18.72 -11.58
N GLN A 752 -17.35 19.36 -11.22
CA GLN A 752 -17.27 20.76 -10.80
C GLN A 752 -17.84 21.75 -11.84
N HIS A 753 -17.63 21.51 -13.13
CA HIS A 753 -18.21 22.31 -14.22
C HIS A 753 -19.71 22.07 -14.46
N THR A 754 -20.28 21.02 -13.87
CA THR A 754 -21.72 20.74 -13.92
C THR A 754 -22.44 21.58 -12.85
N ARG A 755 -23.23 22.57 -13.28
CA ARG A 755 -23.83 23.60 -12.38
C ARG A 755 -24.53 23.07 -11.13
N HIS A 756 -25.16 21.91 -11.19
CA HIS A 756 -25.87 21.30 -10.06
C HIS A 756 -24.97 20.55 -9.07
N PHE A 757 -23.73 20.23 -9.47
CA PHE A 757 -22.77 19.45 -8.68
C PHE A 757 -21.44 20.18 -8.47
N ALA A 758 -21.44 21.52 -8.66
CA ALA A 758 -20.24 22.33 -8.57
C ALA A 758 -19.62 22.37 -7.15
N HIS A 759 -20.44 22.20 -6.12
CA HIS A 759 -20.03 22.23 -4.71
C HIS A 759 -19.00 21.12 -4.40
N PRO A 760 -17.88 21.39 -3.68
CA PRO A 760 -16.78 20.43 -3.58
C PRO A 760 -17.12 19.11 -2.88
N ALA A 761 -18.14 19.10 -2.02
CA ALA A 761 -18.68 17.87 -1.43
C ALA A 761 -19.01 16.78 -2.47
N ASN A 762 -19.40 17.15 -3.70
CA ASN A 762 -19.79 16.22 -4.76
C ASN A 762 -18.61 15.56 -5.51
N TRP A 763 -17.37 16.00 -5.30
CA TRP A 763 -16.23 15.51 -6.08
C TRP A 763 -14.94 15.35 -5.28
N ALA A 764 -14.76 16.08 -4.18
CA ALA A 764 -13.57 16.00 -3.34
C ALA A 764 -13.50 14.76 -2.44
N GLY A 765 -14.57 13.95 -2.41
CA GLY A 765 -14.67 12.73 -1.59
C GLY A 765 -13.87 11.53 -2.08
N TRP A 766 -13.10 11.64 -3.16
CA TRP A 766 -12.36 10.53 -3.77
C TRP A 766 -10.86 10.63 -3.52
N LEU A 767 -10.28 9.56 -2.97
CA LEU A 767 -8.87 9.48 -2.59
C LEU A 767 -8.14 8.39 -3.39
N LEU A 768 -7.10 8.77 -4.13
CA LEU A 768 -6.26 7.85 -4.90
C LEU A 768 -5.00 7.48 -4.10
N ILE A 769 -4.83 6.20 -3.77
CA ILE A 769 -3.80 5.70 -2.86
C ILE A 769 -2.91 4.66 -3.56
N GLY A 770 -1.59 4.84 -3.54
CA GLY A 770 -0.62 3.88 -4.08
C GLY A 770 0.32 4.48 -5.12
N GLY A 771 0.64 3.73 -6.17
CA GLY A 771 1.39 4.22 -7.33
C GLY A 771 0.47 4.73 -8.44
N ASP A 772 0.95 5.66 -9.27
CA ASP A 772 0.16 6.20 -10.38
C ASP A 772 0.24 5.33 -11.65
N THR A 773 -0.87 4.65 -11.98
CA THR A 773 -0.93 3.59 -12.99
C THR A 773 -1.70 3.96 -14.25
N ARG A 774 -1.65 3.06 -15.26
CA ARG A 774 -2.44 3.12 -16.50
C ARG A 774 -3.06 1.75 -16.75
N LEU A 775 -4.27 1.72 -17.31
CA LEU A 775 -4.85 0.49 -17.84
C LEU A 775 -4.20 0.14 -19.19
N SER A 776 -4.12 -1.16 -19.51
CA SER A 776 -3.83 -1.60 -20.87
C SER A 776 -5.01 -1.22 -21.78
N ASN A 777 -4.76 -0.51 -22.88
CA ASN A 777 -5.79 -0.23 -23.88
C ASN A 777 -5.17 0.12 -25.24
N LYS A 778 -5.99 0.18 -26.28
CA LYS A 778 -5.66 0.51 -27.68
C LYS A 778 -4.92 1.84 -27.88
N VAL A 779 -4.92 2.77 -26.92
CA VAL A 779 -4.07 3.99 -26.95
C VAL A 779 -2.68 3.73 -26.35
N ALA A 780 -2.57 2.90 -25.30
CA ALA A 780 -1.28 2.38 -24.83
C ALA A 780 -0.61 1.49 -25.89
N LEU A 781 -1.40 0.81 -26.73
CA LEU A 781 -0.89 0.11 -27.91
C LEU A 781 -0.13 1.01 -28.89
N MET A 782 -0.25 2.35 -28.87
CA MET A 782 0.58 3.19 -29.77
C MET A 782 2.07 3.05 -29.44
N GLY A 783 2.44 3.07 -28.15
CA GLY A 783 3.84 2.88 -27.73
C GLY A 783 4.31 1.45 -27.96
N GLN A 784 3.46 0.47 -27.64
CA GLN A 784 3.75 -0.95 -27.90
C GLN A 784 3.89 -1.27 -29.40
N ALA A 785 3.05 -0.69 -30.26
CA ALA A 785 3.10 -0.88 -31.70
C ALA A 785 4.34 -0.20 -32.32
N LEU A 786 4.74 0.97 -31.81
CA LEU A 786 6.03 1.59 -32.16
C LEU A 786 7.20 0.69 -31.70
N ALA A 787 7.12 0.09 -30.51
CA ALA A 787 8.13 -0.83 -30.00
C ALA A 787 8.22 -2.12 -30.85
N GLU A 788 7.09 -2.72 -31.23
CA GLU A 788 7.02 -3.89 -32.12
C GLU A 788 7.58 -3.58 -33.51
N LEU A 789 7.25 -2.41 -34.07
CA LEU A 789 7.78 -1.94 -35.34
C LEU A 789 9.32 -1.82 -35.32
N LEU A 790 9.91 -1.47 -34.18
CA LEU A 790 11.37 -1.42 -33.98
C LEU A 790 12.04 -2.80 -33.73
N ARG A 791 11.30 -3.84 -33.30
CA ARG A 791 11.86 -5.19 -33.05
C ARG A 791 12.43 -5.85 -34.32
N GLY A 792 11.97 -5.47 -35.51
CA GLY A 792 12.46 -5.96 -36.81
C GLY A 792 13.86 -5.48 -37.22
N GLY A 793 14.53 -4.67 -36.40
CA GLY A 793 15.86 -4.13 -36.69
C GLY A 793 15.84 -2.77 -37.41
N PRO A 794 16.98 -2.05 -37.42
CA PRO A 794 16.99 -0.61 -37.71
C PRO A 794 16.73 -0.23 -39.17
N GLU A 795 16.99 -1.11 -40.14
CA GLU A 795 16.75 -0.79 -41.56
C GLU A 795 15.30 -1.07 -41.96
N GLN A 796 14.77 -2.23 -41.59
CA GLN A 796 13.38 -2.63 -41.87
C GLN A 796 12.38 -1.70 -41.16
N SER A 797 12.67 -1.32 -39.92
CA SER A 797 11.83 -0.39 -39.16
C SER A 797 11.83 1.02 -39.75
N ARG A 798 12.93 1.54 -40.31
CA ARG A 798 12.96 2.91 -40.86
C ARG A 798 12.07 3.11 -42.08
N ASP A 799 11.95 2.12 -42.96
CA ASP A 799 11.01 2.21 -44.09
C ASP A 799 9.55 2.04 -43.64
N ALA A 800 9.29 1.16 -42.68
CA ALA A 800 7.99 1.08 -42.02
C ALA A 800 7.57 2.41 -41.37
N LEU A 801 8.46 3.05 -40.59
CA LEU A 801 8.27 4.37 -39.96
C LEU A 801 8.00 5.47 -41.01
N ARG A 802 8.69 5.46 -42.15
CA ARG A 802 8.45 6.42 -43.26
C ARG A 802 7.07 6.24 -43.88
N VAL A 803 6.64 4.99 -44.09
CA VAL A 803 5.34 4.68 -44.70
C VAL A 803 4.19 5.05 -43.75
N THR A 804 4.29 4.71 -42.46
CA THR A 804 3.28 5.10 -41.47
C THR A 804 3.24 6.61 -41.27
N LEU A 805 4.40 7.29 -41.19
CA LEU A 805 4.45 8.76 -41.10
C LEU A 805 3.76 9.42 -42.30
N HIS A 806 4.03 8.95 -43.53
CA HIS A 806 3.38 9.48 -44.73
C HIS A 806 1.85 9.34 -44.69
N LEU A 807 1.33 8.21 -44.19
CA LEU A 807 -0.11 8.00 -44.04
C LEU A 807 -0.71 8.94 -42.99
N VAL A 808 -0.07 9.08 -41.84
CA VAL A 808 -0.49 9.96 -40.73
C VAL A 808 -0.45 11.44 -41.15
N GLU A 809 0.65 11.92 -41.73
CA GLU A 809 0.77 13.28 -42.25
C GLU A 809 -0.27 13.57 -43.35
N LYS A 810 -0.58 12.60 -44.20
CA LYS A 810 -1.62 12.74 -45.23
C LYS A 810 -3.02 12.84 -44.62
N SER A 811 -3.32 12.10 -43.55
CA SER A 811 -4.56 12.29 -42.76
C SER A 811 -4.62 13.69 -42.16
N LEU A 812 -3.56 14.12 -41.47
CA LEU A 812 -3.45 15.45 -40.88
C LEU A 812 -3.67 16.56 -41.92
N GLN A 813 -3.01 16.49 -43.07
CA GLN A 813 -3.17 17.47 -44.15
C GLN A 813 -4.62 17.55 -44.68
N ARG A 814 -5.36 16.42 -44.70
CA ARG A 814 -6.78 16.42 -45.09
C ARG A 814 -7.67 17.07 -44.04
N ILE A 815 -7.44 16.75 -42.77
CA ILE A 815 -8.18 17.29 -41.62
C ILE A 815 -7.98 18.81 -41.53
N HIS A 816 -6.73 19.29 -41.59
CA HIS A 816 -6.40 20.72 -41.60
C HIS A 816 -6.97 21.47 -42.82
N ARG A 817 -7.19 20.78 -43.95
CA ARG A 817 -7.85 21.33 -45.15
C ARG A 817 -9.38 21.17 -45.15
N GLY A 818 -9.98 20.69 -44.05
CA GLY A 818 -11.42 20.51 -43.91
C GLY A 818 -12.05 19.44 -44.81
N GLN A 819 -11.26 18.49 -45.33
CA GLN A 819 -11.74 17.50 -46.31
C GLN A 819 -12.49 16.34 -45.65
N LYS A 820 -13.83 16.41 -45.64
CA LYS A 820 -14.71 15.42 -44.98
C LYS A 820 -14.96 14.13 -45.76
N ASN A 821 -14.62 14.07 -47.05
CA ASN A 821 -14.88 12.86 -47.86
C ASN A 821 -14.05 11.68 -47.39
N ALA A 822 -14.64 10.49 -47.34
CA ALA A 822 -13.91 9.25 -47.05
C ALA A 822 -12.78 9.02 -48.06
N MET A 823 -11.63 8.59 -47.56
CA MET A 823 -10.48 8.16 -48.35
C MET A 823 -10.04 6.79 -47.84
N TYR A 824 -9.69 5.89 -48.76
CA TYR A 824 -9.18 4.58 -48.43
C TYR A 824 -7.93 4.26 -49.26
N THR A 825 -7.17 3.27 -48.80
CA THR A 825 -6.13 2.59 -49.59
C THR A 825 -6.25 1.08 -49.37
N THR A 826 -5.69 0.26 -50.26
CA THR A 826 -5.74 -1.20 -50.08
C THR A 826 -4.68 -1.64 -49.09
N GLN A 827 -5.04 -2.57 -48.19
CA GLN A 827 -4.12 -3.10 -47.18
C GLN A 827 -2.83 -3.64 -47.82
N ARG A 828 -2.99 -4.37 -48.94
CA ARG A 828 -1.90 -4.92 -49.76
C ARG A 828 -0.92 -3.87 -50.30
N SER A 829 -1.37 -2.63 -50.50
CA SER A 829 -0.49 -1.52 -50.93
C SER A 829 0.40 -1.00 -49.79
N ILE A 830 -0.05 -1.12 -48.55
CA ILE A 830 0.75 -0.80 -47.35
C ILE A 830 1.72 -1.95 -47.08
N GLU A 831 1.25 -3.19 -47.06
CA GLU A 831 2.08 -4.41 -46.86
C GLU A 831 3.29 -4.43 -47.81
N ASN A 832 3.07 -4.22 -49.11
CA ASN A 832 4.13 -4.19 -50.12
C ASN A 832 5.20 -3.09 -49.89
N LYS A 833 4.91 -2.07 -49.07
CA LYS A 833 5.83 -0.95 -48.77
C LYS A 833 6.46 -1.03 -47.39
N VAL A 834 5.78 -1.68 -46.44
CA VAL A 834 6.26 -1.88 -45.07
C VAL A 834 7.13 -3.14 -44.96
N GLY A 835 6.97 -4.09 -45.88
CA GLY A 835 7.79 -5.29 -45.93
C GLY A 835 7.50 -6.24 -44.77
N ALA A 836 8.56 -6.76 -44.14
CA ALA A 836 8.45 -7.75 -43.06
C ALA A 836 8.24 -7.14 -41.65
N ALA A 837 8.17 -5.81 -41.51
CA ALA A 837 7.96 -5.18 -40.22
C ALA A 837 6.56 -5.46 -39.65
N THR A 838 6.47 -5.64 -38.34
CA THR A 838 5.22 -5.85 -37.59
C THR A 838 4.77 -4.56 -36.88
N GLY A 839 3.62 -4.58 -36.18
CA GLY A 839 3.12 -3.45 -35.37
C GLY A 839 2.57 -2.24 -36.16
N TRP A 840 2.89 -2.07 -37.44
CA TRP A 840 2.42 -0.93 -38.24
C TRP A 840 0.89 -0.86 -38.40
N ARG A 841 0.21 -2.01 -38.38
CA ARG A 841 -1.26 -2.08 -38.49
C ARG A 841 -1.91 -1.59 -37.20
N GLU A 842 -1.39 -2.06 -36.08
CA GLU A 842 -1.82 -1.75 -34.71
C GLU A 842 -1.56 -0.28 -34.41
N LEU A 843 -0.42 0.26 -34.87
CA LEU A 843 -0.11 1.69 -34.84
C LEU A 843 -1.17 2.51 -35.60
N LEU A 844 -1.50 2.14 -36.84
CA LEU A 844 -2.52 2.85 -37.62
C LEU A 844 -3.92 2.75 -36.98
N MET A 845 -4.28 1.59 -36.40
CA MET A 845 -5.54 1.44 -35.65
C MET A 845 -5.57 2.34 -34.41
N SER A 846 -4.47 2.45 -33.65
CA SER A 846 -4.39 3.28 -32.44
C SER A 846 -4.64 4.79 -32.70
N VAL A 847 -4.36 5.25 -33.93
CA VAL A 847 -4.58 6.66 -34.36
C VAL A 847 -5.81 6.83 -35.26
N GLY A 848 -6.72 5.85 -35.28
CA GLY A 848 -8.05 5.99 -35.86
C GLY A 848 -8.21 5.59 -37.33
N PHE A 849 -7.24 4.89 -37.94
CA PHE A 849 -7.48 4.23 -39.23
C PHE A 849 -8.35 2.98 -39.02
N ARG A 850 -9.34 2.79 -39.88
CA ARG A 850 -10.25 1.63 -39.82
C ARG A 850 -9.88 0.61 -40.88
N PHE A 851 -9.74 -0.65 -40.49
CA PHE A 851 -9.44 -1.77 -41.37
C PHE A 851 -10.71 -2.57 -41.62
N GLU A 852 -11.16 -2.63 -42.87
CA GLU A 852 -12.34 -3.38 -43.27
C GLU A 852 -11.92 -4.60 -44.11
N PRO A 853 -12.36 -5.83 -43.74
CA PRO A 853 -12.05 -7.04 -44.48
C PRO A 853 -12.71 -7.01 -45.87
N ALA A 854 -12.23 -7.87 -46.79
CA ALA A 854 -12.76 -7.92 -48.15
C ALA A 854 -14.25 -8.31 -48.17
N GLY A 855 -15.08 -7.46 -48.77
CA GLY A 855 -16.54 -7.61 -48.81
C GLY A 855 -17.17 -6.64 -49.81
N ASN A 856 -18.38 -6.95 -50.29
CA ASN A 856 -19.16 -6.11 -51.21
C ASN A 856 -18.38 -5.56 -52.43
N GLY A 857 -17.48 -6.37 -53.01
CA GLY A 857 -16.67 -6.00 -54.17
C GLY A 857 -15.47 -5.10 -53.87
N ILE A 858 -15.24 -4.74 -52.60
CA ILE A 858 -14.09 -3.94 -52.15
C ILE A 858 -13.01 -4.89 -51.60
N PRO A 859 -11.75 -4.82 -52.08
CA PRO A 859 -10.64 -5.57 -51.49
C PRO A 859 -10.27 -5.01 -50.12
N SER A 860 -9.66 -5.83 -49.23
CA SER A 860 -9.31 -5.41 -47.85
C SER A 860 -8.68 -4.02 -47.81
N SER A 861 -9.32 -3.10 -47.08
CA SER A 861 -9.11 -1.67 -47.23
C SER A 861 -8.93 -0.96 -45.90
N VAL A 862 -8.15 0.12 -45.95
CA VAL A 862 -7.76 0.93 -44.80
C VAL A 862 -8.29 2.34 -45.01
N PHE A 863 -9.29 2.72 -44.22
CA PHE A 863 -9.93 4.02 -44.27
C PHE A 863 -9.20 5.03 -43.39
N PHE A 864 -9.03 6.24 -43.94
CA PHE A 864 -8.35 7.34 -43.28
C PHE A 864 -9.29 8.03 -42.27
N PRO A 865 -8.79 8.41 -41.07
CA PRO A 865 -9.55 9.20 -40.11
C PRO A 865 -9.97 10.56 -40.68
N GLN A 866 -11.16 11.03 -40.28
CA GLN A 866 -11.77 12.29 -40.76
C GLN A 866 -11.64 13.45 -39.74
N SER A 867 -11.17 13.16 -38.53
CA SER A 867 -10.90 14.10 -37.45
C SER A 867 -9.68 13.63 -36.65
N ASP A 868 -9.02 14.55 -35.95
CA ASP A 868 -7.91 14.24 -35.03
C ASP A 868 -8.32 14.55 -33.58
N PRO A 869 -9.21 13.76 -32.95
CA PRO A 869 -9.57 13.96 -31.55
C PRO A 869 -8.31 13.83 -30.69
N GLU A 870 -8.15 14.76 -29.74
CA GLU A 870 -7.01 14.82 -28.80
C GLU A 870 -5.62 14.95 -29.44
N GLU A 871 -5.53 15.33 -30.73
CA GLU A 871 -4.26 15.48 -31.45
C GLU A 871 -3.44 14.16 -31.48
N ARG A 872 -4.11 13.01 -31.60
CA ARG A 872 -3.50 11.67 -31.61
C ARG A 872 -2.65 11.43 -32.87
N LEU A 873 -3.17 11.78 -34.04
CA LEU A 873 -2.41 11.74 -35.31
C LEU A 873 -1.23 12.71 -35.25
N THR A 874 -1.45 13.90 -34.68
CA THR A 874 -0.41 14.92 -34.50
C THR A 874 0.72 14.42 -33.58
N ARG A 875 0.40 13.79 -32.45
CA ARG A 875 1.39 13.13 -31.56
C ARG A 875 2.09 11.94 -32.20
N CYS A 876 1.37 11.11 -32.96
CA CYS A 876 1.97 10.01 -33.72
C CYS A 876 2.95 10.53 -34.77
N SER A 877 2.61 11.60 -35.48
CA SER A 877 3.50 12.29 -36.43
C SER A 877 4.79 12.76 -35.74
N ALA A 878 4.68 13.45 -34.60
CA ALA A 878 5.85 13.90 -33.83
C ALA A 878 6.72 12.74 -33.32
N SER A 879 6.09 11.65 -32.85
CA SER A 879 6.76 10.43 -32.38
C SER A 879 7.54 9.73 -33.50
N LEU A 880 6.91 9.56 -34.67
CA LEU A 880 7.54 8.96 -35.85
C LEU A 880 8.68 9.83 -36.40
N GLN A 881 8.51 11.16 -36.39
CA GLN A 881 9.58 12.11 -36.75
C GLN A 881 10.75 12.06 -35.75
N ALA A 882 10.50 11.90 -34.45
CA ALA A 882 11.55 11.76 -33.44
C ALA A 882 12.36 10.47 -33.64
N LEU A 883 11.69 9.33 -33.86
CA LEU A 883 12.35 8.06 -34.17
C LEU A 883 13.17 8.11 -35.47
N LEU A 884 12.64 8.73 -36.53
CA LEU A 884 13.37 8.91 -37.79
C LEU A 884 14.55 9.89 -37.68
N GLY A 885 14.47 10.85 -36.74
CA GLY A 885 15.53 11.80 -36.42
C GLY A 885 16.73 11.21 -35.68
N LEU A 886 16.61 10.00 -35.12
CA LEU A 886 17.73 9.28 -34.53
C LEU A 886 18.67 8.68 -35.58
N GLY A 887 19.96 8.65 -35.25
CA GLY A 887 20.98 7.92 -36.00
C GLY A 887 20.79 6.40 -35.92
N GLN A 888 21.38 5.67 -36.86
CA GLN A 888 21.23 4.20 -36.96
C GLN A 888 21.72 3.48 -35.70
N SER A 889 22.81 3.95 -35.08
CA SER A 889 23.33 3.45 -33.81
C SER A 889 22.37 3.69 -32.64
N SER A 890 21.86 4.91 -32.47
CA SER A 890 20.91 5.26 -31.40
C SER A 890 19.59 4.52 -31.52
N LEU A 891 19.08 4.34 -32.73
CA LEU A 891 17.85 3.57 -32.98
C LEU A 891 18.05 2.07 -32.69
N HIS A 892 19.22 1.52 -33.01
CA HIS A 892 19.58 0.13 -32.68
C HIS A 892 19.75 -0.09 -31.16
N ALA A 893 20.43 0.83 -30.47
CA ALA A 893 20.56 0.81 -29.02
C ALA A 893 19.19 0.90 -28.32
N LEU A 894 18.32 1.79 -28.80
CA LEU A 894 16.96 1.94 -28.29
C LEU A 894 16.07 0.72 -28.61
N ALA A 895 16.28 0.03 -29.74
CA ALA A 895 15.62 -1.24 -30.04
C ALA A 895 16.09 -2.40 -29.11
N ARG A 896 17.35 -2.35 -28.63
CA ARG A 896 17.86 -3.26 -27.58
C ARG A 896 17.26 -2.92 -26.20
N LEU A 897 17.09 -1.64 -25.88
CA LEU A 897 16.47 -1.20 -24.62
C LEU A 897 15.01 -1.66 -24.47
N LEU A 898 14.28 -1.87 -25.58
CA LEU A 898 12.95 -2.48 -25.57
C LEU A 898 12.93 -3.93 -25.03
N GLN A 899 14.08 -4.60 -24.94
CA GLN A 899 14.21 -5.93 -24.31
C GLN A 899 14.40 -5.84 -22.78
N ALA A 900 14.67 -4.65 -22.25
CA ALA A 900 14.86 -4.37 -20.82
C ALA A 900 13.99 -3.16 -20.38
N PRO A 901 12.65 -3.25 -20.49
CA PRO A 901 11.74 -2.13 -20.23
C PRO A 901 11.80 -1.61 -18.79
N GLU A 902 12.25 -2.44 -17.83
CA GLU A 902 12.44 -2.08 -16.43
C GLU A 902 13.44 -0.92 -16.27
N ALA A 903 14.48 -0.86 -17.10
CA ALA A 903 15.49 0.21 -17.07
C ALA A 903 15.05 1.49 -17.82
N ALA A 904 13.96 1.45 -18.59
CA ALA A 904 13.60 2.54 -19.50
C ALA A 904 13.22 3.83 -18.77
N GLU A 905 12.55 3.74 -17.62
CA GLU A 905 12.17 4.91 -16.81
C GLU A 905 13.40 5.59 -16.19
N ASP A 906 14.38 4.81 -15.71
CA ASP A 906 15.62 5.34 -15.15
C ASP A 906 16.50 5.98 -16.26
N VAL A 907 16.50 5.41 -17.47
CA VAL A 907 17.11 6.03 -18.67
C VAL A 907 16.38 7.32 -19.06
N ILE A 908 15.04 7.35 -19.03
CA ILE A 908 14.25 8.57 -19.27
C ILE A 908 14.57 9.64 -18.23
N ALA A 909 14.67 9.30 -16.95
CA ALA A 909 15.04 10.22 -15.88
C ALA A 909 16.45 10.81 -16.10
N ALA A 910 17.44 9.98 -16.44
CA ALA A 910 18.78 10.42 -16.78
C ALA A 910 18.81 11.32 -18.04
N MET A 911 18.03 11.00 -19.09
CA MET A 911 17.90 11.84 -20.29
C MET A 911 17.18 13.17 -20.01
N ARG A 912 16.23 13.22 -19.07
CA ARG A 912 15.62 14.48 -18.58
C ARG A 912 16.67 15.35 -17.88
N ARG A 913 17.49 14.78 -16.99
CA ARG A 913 18.61 15.48 -16.34
C ARG A 913 19.57 16.05 -17.39
N ALA A 914 19.96 15.25 -18.39
CA ALA A 914 20.86 15.66 -19.46
C ALA A 914 20.27 16.71 -20.43
N SER A 915 18.97 16.68 -20.72
CA SER A 915 18.30 17.65 -21.61
C SER A 915 18.27 19.08 -21.04
N CYS A 916 18.31 19.19 -19.70
CA CYS A 916 18.36 20.45 -18.96
C CYS A 916 19.80 20.94 -18.67
N ALA A 917 20.83 20.14 -19.01
CA ALA A 917 22.20 20.40 -18.62
C ALA A 917 22.93 21.42 -19.52
N THR A 918 23.90 22.12 -18.93
CA THR A 918 24.91 22.89 -19.68
C THR A 918 26.11 22.01 -20.06
N GLU A 919 26.89 22.41 -21.06
CA GLU A 919 28.05 21.64 -21.53
C GLU A 919 29.00 21.26 -20.37
N GLY A 920 29.34 19.98 -20.28
CA GLY A 920 30.30 19.44 -19.33
C GLY A 920 29.73 19.04 -17.96
N GLN A 921 28.40 19.08 -17.75
CA GLN A 921 27.75 18.55 -16.55
C GLN A 921 27.75 17.01 -16.52
N GLU A 922 27.77 16.47 -15.30
CA GLU A 922 27.77 15.03 -15.01
C GLU A 922 26.34 14.46 -14.89
N VAL A 923 26.16 13.22 -15.34
CA VAL A 923 24.92 12.46 -15.32
C VAL A 923 25.18 11.12 -14.65
N ILE A 924 24.60 10.93 -13.47
CA ILE A 924 24.73 9.72 -12.67
C ILE A 924 23.64 8.71 -13.08
N LEU A 925 24.03 7.45 -13.21
CA LEU A 925 23.21 6.29 -13.57
C LEU A 925 23.55 5.09 -12.66
N PRO A 926 22.56 4.34 -12.15
CA PRO A 926 22.84 3.10 -11.41
C PRO A 926 23.53 2.05 -12.31
N VAL A 927 24.42 1.23 -11.73
CA VAL A 927 25.14 0.16 -12.44
C VAL A 927 24.20 -0.85 -13.09
N HIS A 928 23.04 -1.13 -12.49
CA HIS A 928 22.04 -2.02 -13.10
C HIS A 928 21.41 -1.42 -14.37
N VAL A 929 21.17 -0.10 -14.39
CA VAL A 929 20.66 0.62 -15.57
C VAL A 929 21.73 0.71 -16.65
N TRP A 930 23.01 0.91 -16.30
CA TRP A 930 24.11 0.90 -17.25
C TRP A 930 24.33 -0.47 -17.90
N ARG A 931 24.21 -1.55 -17.10
CA ARG A 931 24.28 -2.95 -17.57
C ARG A 931 23.06 -3.41 -18.38
N ALA A 932 21.95 -2.67 -18.36
CA ALA A 932 20.77 -3.01 -19.14
C ALA A 932 21.08 -2.97 -20.66
N SER A 933 20.49 -3.92 -21.40
CA SER A 933 20.68 -4.06 -22.85
C SER A 933 20.35 -2.74 -23.56
N GLY A 934 21.24 -2.25 -24.43
CA GLY A 934 21.05 -1.01 -25.19
C GLY A 934 21.19 0.30 -24.41
N SER A 935 21.25 0.29 -23.07
CA SER A 935 21.32 1.51 -22.25
C SER A 935 22.65 2.26 -22.45
N HIS A 936 23.79 1.63 -22.14
CA HIS A 936 25.11 2.21 -22.34
C HIS A 936 25.38 2.53 -23.82
N GLU A 937 24.89 1.70 -24.74
CA GLU A 937 24.97 1.93 -26.19
C GLU A 937 24.25 3.21 -26.62
N LEU A 938 23.10 3.51 -26.00
CA LEU A 938 22.32 4.71 -26.29
C LEU A 938 23.08 5.96 -25.84
N PHE A 939 23.58 5.99 -24.59
CA PHE A 939 24.39 7.11 -24.09
C PHE A 939 25.67 7.31 -24.93
N ALA A 940 26.40 6.23 -25.26
CA ALA A 940 27.57 6.31 -26.11
C ALA A 940 27.24 6.85 -27.53
N SER A 941 26.14 6.39 -28.14
CA SER A 941 25.67 6.87 -29.46
C SER A 941 25.28 8.35 -29.48
N LEU A 942 24.96 8.92 -28.32
CA LEU A 942 24.58 10.32 -28.13
C LEU A 942 25.77 11.20 -27.70
N GLY A 943 26.99 10.65 -27.62
CA GLY A 943 28.21 11.40 -27.33
C GLY A 943 28.46 11.67 -25.85
N PHE A 944 27.95 10.81 -24.95
CA PHE A 944 28.33 10.86 -23.53
C PHE A 944 29.63 10.09 -23.29
N ASP A 945 30.57 10.73 -22.62
CA ASP A 945 31.85 10.16 -22.22
C ASP A 945 31.72 9.50 -20.84
N LEU A 946 32.30 8.31 -20.66
CA LEU A 946 32.33 7.61 -19.37
C LEU A 946 33.46 8.18 -18.49
N MET A 947 33.13 8.65 -17.29
CA MET A 947 34.10 9.22 -16.34
C MET A 947 34.56 8.18 -15.31
N GLU A 948 33.61 7.60 -14.57
CA GLU A 948 33.89 6.67 -13.46
C GLU A 948 32.81 5.58 -13.36
N VAL A 949 33.21 4.39 -12.88
CA VAL A 949 32.34 3.25 -12.60
C VAL A 949 32.58 2.82 -11.15
N GLY A 950 31.66 3.18 -10.26
CA GLY A 950 31.64 2.76 -8.86
C GLY A 950 31.00 1.39 -8.67
N GLN A 951 30.79 1.00 -7.41
CA GLN A 951 30.15 -0.28 -7.07
C GLN A 951 28.63 -0.27 -7.33
N SER A 952 27.96 0.86 -7.07
CA SER A 952 26.52 1.07 -7.24
C SER A 952 26.16 1.97 -8.43
N GLU A 953 27.04 2.92 -8.79
CA GLU A 953 26.74 4.02 -9.73
C GLU A 953 27.81 4.18 -10.83
N VAL A 954 27.41 4.84 -11.92
CA VAL A 954 28.23 5.16 -13.09
C VAL A 954 28.07 6.65 -13.40
N ILE A 955 29.19 7.36 -13.55
CA ILE A 955 29.23 8.79 -13.83
C ILE A 955 29.56 8.99 -15.32
N LEU A 956 28.64 9.63 -16.04
CA LEU A 956 28.83 10.05 -17.43
C LEU A 956 28.98 11.57 -17.51
N ARG A 957 29.65 12.05 -18.55
CA ARG A 957 29.76 13.47 -18.86
C ARG A 957 29.29 13.76 -20.28
N THR A 958 28.66 14.91 -20.48
CA THR A 958 28.31 15.39 -21.84
C THR A 958 29.59 15.72 -22.62
N GLY A 959 29.90 14.92 -23.64
CA GLY A 959 31.08 15.11 -24.49
C GLY A 959 30.84 16.17 -25.59
N LYS A 960 31.91 16.60 -26.27
CA LYS A 960 31.84 17.62 -27.34
C LYS A 960 31.00 17.22 -28.57
N GLN A 961 30.65 15.94 -28.69
CA GLN A 961 29.80 15.42 -29.76
C GLN A 961 28.32 15.32 -29.36
N ALA A 962 27.98 15.52 -28.09
CA ALA A 962 26.62 15.45 -27.58
C ALA A 962 25.78 16.66 -28.00
N SER A 963 25.23 16.63 -29.22
CA SER A 963 24.32 17.68 -29.65
C SER A 963 23.04 17.67 -28.80
N ARG A 964 22.70 18.80 -28.18
CA ARG A 964 21.46 18.98 -27.39
C ARG A 964 20.21 18.53 -28.16
N ARG A 965 20.22 18.70 -29.48
CA ARG A 965 19.19 18.24 -30.42
C ARG A 965 19.05 16.71 -30.47
N ALA A 966 20.15 15.96 -30.48
CA ALA A 966 20.11 14.49 -30.45
C ALA A 966 19.61 13.96 -29.10
N VAL A 967 20.04 14.55 -27.99
CA VAL A 967 19.54 14.21 -26.64
C VAL A 967 18.04 14.48 -26.52
N GLN A 968 17.56 15.61 -27.06
CA GLN A 968 16.13 15.90 -27.13
C GLN A 968 15.37 14.88 -28.00
N PHE A 969 15.88 14.54 -29.20
CA PHE A 969 15.25 13.50 -30.04
C PHE A 969 15.22 12.13 -29.37
N ALA A 970 16.29 11.74 -28.65
CA ALA A 970 16.33 10.49 -27.90
C ALA A 970 15.33 10.48 -26.74
N LEU A 971 15.24 11.57 -25.98
CA LEU A 971 14.21 11.74 -24.96
C LEU A 971 12.81 11.64 -25.57
N GLN A 972 12.53 12.29 -26.71
CA GLN A 972 11.21 12.17 -27.35
C GLN A 972 10.92 10.79 -27.93
N ALA A 973 11.93 10.08 -28.44
CA ALA A 973 11.77 8.68 -28.88
C ALA A 973 11.48 7.73 -27.71
N LEU A 974 12.17 7.92 -26.57
CA LEU A 974 11.91 7.15 -25.35
C LEU A 974 10.51 7.44 -24.79
N LEU A 975 10.10 8.72 -24.74
CA LEU A 975 8.73 9.07 -24.35
C LEU A 975 7.72 8.53 -25.37
N ALA A 976 7.97 8.57 -26.67
CA ALA A 976 7.06 7.96 -27.65
C ALA A 976 6.84 6.44 -27.47
N LEU A 977 7.83 5.72 -26.93
CA LEU A 977 7.76 4.26 -26.74
C LEU A 977 7.23 3.85 -25.37
N PHE A 978 7.67 4.52 -24.32
CA PHE A 978 7.36 4.18 -22.93
C PHE A 978 6.35 5.13 -22.27
N ASP A 979 6.11 6.32 -22.83
CA ASP A 979 5.20 7.33 -22.26
C ASP A 979 4.52 8.28 -23.28
N THR A 980 3.61 7.73 -24.09
CA THR A 980 2.95 8.40 -25.23
C THR A 980 2.13 9.65 -24.89
N GLN A 981 1.82 9.91 -23.61
CA GLN A 981 1.09 11.11 -23.18
C GLN A 981 2.02 12.29 -22.88
N GLU A 982 3.26 12.04 -22.43
CA GLU A 982 4.27 13.09 -22.21
C GLU A 982 5.06 13.43 -23.50
N ALA A 983 4.92 12.63 -24.56
CA ALA A 983 5.44 12.95 -25.88
C ALA A 983 4.82 14.27 -26.41
N PRO A 984 5.64 15.29 -26.73
CA PRO A 984 5.16 16.62 -27.11
C PRO A 984 4.49 16.58 -28.47
N LYS A 985 3.43 17.38 -28.61
CA LYS A 985 2.61 17.45 -29.83
C LYS A 985 3.33 18.08 -31.03
N SER A 986 4.49 18.69 -30.81
CA SER A 986 5.34 19.22 -31.87
C SER A 986 6.82 19.20 -31.45
N LEU A 987 7.71 19.09 -32.44
CA LEU A 987 9.13 19.28 -32.25
C LEU A 987 9.43 20.79 -32.27
N SER A 988 9.38 21.42 -31.08
CA SER A 988 9.76 22.83 -30.91
C SER A 988 11.29 22.99 -31.02
N LEU A 989 11.77 22.99 -32.26
CA LEU A 989 13.14 23.37 -32.60
C LEU A 989 13.26 24.89 -32.45
N ASP A 990 13.74 25.35 -31.30
CA ASP A 990 14.13 26.75 -31.14
C ASP A 990 15.12 27.13 -32.25
N SER A 991 14.83 28.25 -32.90
CA SER A 991 15.47 28.71 -34.14
C SER A 991 16.92 29.16 -33.92
N GLY A 992 17.83 28.19 -33.73
CA GLY A 992 19.23 28.46 -33.35
C GLY A 992 20.30 27.55 -33.97
N SER A 993 19.94 26.53 -34.77
CA SER A 993 20.94 25.75 -35.54
C SER A 993 20.47 25.50 -36.97
N SER A 994 21.35 25.81 -37.93
CA SER A 994 21.06 25.82 -39.37
C SER A 994 20.77 24.42 -39.92
N MET A 995 19.81 24.34 -40.83
CA MET A 995 19.32 23.08 -41.42
C MET A 995 20.16 22.66 -42.65
N GLU A 996 21.49 22.72 -42.57
CA GLU A 996 22.39 22.51 -43.73
C GLU A 996 23.27 21.24 -43.68
N SER A 997 23.39 20.56 -42.53
CA SER A 997 24.37 19.47 -42.35
C SER A 997 23.86 18.05 -42.69
N LEU A 998 23.08 17.89 -43.76
CA LEU A 998 22.64 16.56 -44.27
C LEU A 998 22.89 16.33 -45.77
N ALA A 999 23.72 17.14 -46.43
CA ALA A 999 24.13 16.94 -47.82
C ALA A 999 25.59 17.33 -48.07
N SER A 1000 26.51 16.37 -48.10
CA SER A 1000 27.88 16.59 -48.61
C SER A 1000 28.56 15.34 -49.14
N VAL A 1001 28.07 14.87 -50.31
CA VAL A 1001 28.77 14.05 -51.31
C VAL A 1001 28.07 14.35 -52.67
N THR A 1002 28.65 14.93 -53.72
CA THR A 1002 29.98 15.55 -53.95
C THR A 1002 29.87 16.55 -55.13
N HIS A 1003 30.96 17.27 -55.45
CA HIS A 1003 31.22 18.03 -56.70
C HIS A 1003 30.48 19.36 -56.98
N THR A 1004 31.12 20.44 -56.55
CA THR A 1004 31.49 21.68 -57.32
C THR A 1004 30.74 22.05 -58.62
N GLU A 1005 30.11 23.23 -58.66
CA GLU A 1005 30.62 24.42 -59.39
C GLU A 1005 29.86 25.74 -59.03
N LYS A 1006 30.16 26.87 -59.69
CA LYS A 1006 30.05 28.26 -59.17
C LYS A 1006 28.77 29.06 -59.53
N ASN A 1007 28.45 30.02 -58.64
CA ASN A 1007 27.89 31.37 -58.87
C ASN A 1007 26.53 31.56 -59.59
N LEU A 1008 25.48 31.94 -58.85
CA LEU A 1008 24.99 33.34 -58.70
C LEU A 1008 23.72 33.43 -57.82
N VAL A 1009 23.40 34.63 -57.35
CA VAL A 1009 22.35 34.89 -56.34
C VAL A 1009 20.97 35.09 -56.96
N GLU A 1010 19.99 34.28 -56.57
CA GLU A 1010 18.56 34.66 -56.51
C GLU A 1010 17.78 33.73 -55.56
N ARG A 1011 16.73 34.23 -54.89
CA ARG A 1011 15.95 33.49 -53.87
C ARG A 1011 14.98 32.47 -54.51
N PRO A 1012 15.05 31.16 -54.22
CA PRO A 1012 14.02 30.21 -54.62
C PRO A 1012 13.01 29.91 -53.49
N ARG A 1013 11.77 29.64 -53.90
CA ARG A 1013 10.67 29.18 -53.03
C ARG A 1013 10.87 27.70 -52.69
N LEU A 1014 10.45 27.28 -51.49
CA LEU A 1014 10.48 25.88 -51.04
C LEU A 1014 9.70 24.95 -52.00
N GLY A 1015 10.43 24.22 -52.84
CA GLY A 1015 9.92 23.11 -53.64
C GLY A 1015 9.91 21.83 -52.82
N GLY A 1016 8.79 21.10 -52.80
CA GLY A 1016 8.70 19.80 -52.14
C GLY A 1016 9.55 18.74 -52.85
N ALA A 1017 10.15 17.83 -52.08
CA ALA A 1017 10.97 16.73 -52.57
C ALA A 1017 10.15 15.63 -53.27
N PHE A 1018 9.57 15.93 -54.44
CA PHE A 1018 9.11 14.95 -55.44
C PHE A 1018 8.96 15.60 -56.84
N ALA A 1019 9.96 16.42 -57.24
CA ALA A 1019 10.00 17.10 -58.53
C ALA A 1019 10.68 16.27 -59.65
N SER A 1020 10.35 14.98 -59.76
CA SER A 1020 10.86 14.11 -60.84
C SER A 1020 9.88 13.03 -61.31
N TYR A 1021 8.56 13.27 -61.19
CA TYR A 1021 7.53 12.48 -61.90
C TYR A 1021 6.28 13.33 -62.21
N VAL A 1022 6.45 14.35 -63.05
CA VAL A 1022 5.31 15.05 -63.66
C VAL A 1022 4.88 14.29 -64.92
N ARG A 1023 3.78 13.54 -64.83
CA ARG A 1023 2.91 13.30 -65.99
C ARG A 1023 1.71 14.25 -65.91
N HIS A 1024 1.26 14.72 -67.07
CA HIS A 1024 0.17 15.70 -67.17
C HIS A 1024 -1.14 15.17 -66.58
N ARG A 1025 -1.98 16.10 -66.08
CA ARG A 1025 -3.36 15.83 -65.68
C ARG A 1025 -4.24 15.55 -66.90
N GLY A 1026 -5.17 14.62 -66.74
CA GLY A 1026 -6.52 14.74 -67.32
C GLY A 1026 -6.89 13.76 -68.42
N GLU A 1027 -7.20 12.51 -68.04
CA GLU A 1027 -8.14 11.64 -68.76
C GLU A 1027 -8.72 10.59 -67.79
N PRO A 1028 -9.94 10.07 -67.99
CA PRO A 1028 -10.62 9.22 -67.02
C PRO A 1028 -10.42 7.72 -67.31
N ASP A 1029 -9.76 6.99 -66.43
CA ASP A 1029 -9.72 5.50 -66.46
C ASP A 1029 -11.04 4.89 -65.94
N GLY A 1030 -12.14 5.23 -66.62
CA GLY A 1030 -13.41 4.53 -66.52
C GLY A 1030 -13.44 3.33 -67.46
N LYS A 1031 -12.85 2.19 -67.03
CA LYS A 1031 -13.09 0.92 -67.73
C LYS A 1031 -14.51 0.44 -67.46
N THR A 1032 -15.43 0.85 -68.33
CA THR A 1032 -16.75 0.24 -68.48
C THR A 1032 -16.58 -1.25 -68.76
N MET A 1033 -17.17 -2.10 -67.90
CA MET A 1033 -17.39 -3.50 -68.25
C MET A 1033 -18.52 -3.56 -69.28
N GLU A 1034 -18.20 -3.96 -70.51
CA GLU A 1034 -19.21 -4.43 -71.46
C GLU A 1034 -19.83 -5.76 -70.95
N PRO A 1035 -21.11 -6.02 -71.24
CA PRO A 1035 -21.80 -7.19 -70.72
C PRO A 1035 -21.33 -8.49 -71.41
N PRO A 1036 -21.38 -9.65 -70.72
CA PRO A 1036 -21.04 -10.93 -71.33
C PRO A 1036 -22.09 -11.32 -72.38
N ASN A 1037 -21.63 -11.65 -73.59
CA ASN A 1037 -22.45 -12.24 -74.63
C ASN A 1037 -23.02 -13.60 -74.18
N VAL A 1038 -24.32 -13.65 -73.90
CA VAL A 1038 -25.05 -14.90 -73.65
C VAL A 1038 -25.41 -15.54 -75.00
N LEU A 1039 -24.79 -16.67 -75.31
CA LEU A 1039 -25.21 -17.54 -76.41
C LEU A 1039 -26.51 -18.27 -76.01
N ILE A 1040 -27.64 -17.85 -76.58
CA ILE A 1040 -28.92 -18.53 -76.46
C ILE A 1040 -29.12 -19.44 -77.70
N PRO A 1041 -29.21 -20.77 -77.56
CA PRO A 1041 -29.77 -21.62 -78.59
C PRO A 1041 -31.30 -21.52 -78.56
N ALA A 1042 -31.92 -21.38 -79.73
CA ALA A 1042 -33.36 -21.20 -79.83
C ALA A 1042 -34.14 -22.52 -79.78
N SER A 1043 -35.15 -22.59 -78.89
CA SER A 1043 -36.39 -23.33 -79.18
C SER A 1043 -37.56 -22.72 -78.41
N ARG A 1044 -38.68 -22.50 -79.11
CA ARG A 1044 -39.97 -22.15 -78.51
C ARG A 1044 -40.74 -23.45 -78.28
N GLN A 1045 -41.39 -23.62 -77.12
CA GLN A 1045 -42.85 -23.71 -77.02
C GLN A 1045 -43.33 -23.71 -75.54
N PRO A 1046 -44.60 -23.36 -75.27
CA PRO A 1046 -45.09 -23.09 -73.92
C PRO A 1046 -45.87 -24.26 -73.31
N CYS A 1047 -46.01 -24.28 -71.97
CA CYS A 1047 -47.32 -24.20 -71.27
C CYS A 1047 -47.22 -24.46 -69.75
N GLN A 1048 -47.99 -23.65 -69.01
CA GLN A 1048 -48.80 -23.97 -67.82
C GLN A 1048 -48.25 -24.76 -66.61
N ASN A 1049 -48.48 -24.14 -65.45
CA ASN A 1049 -48.96 -24.71 -64.17
C ASN A 1049 -48.10 -25.71 -63.36
N GLY A 1050 -47.88 -25.30 -62.11
CA GLY A 1050 -48.30 -26.10 -60.94
C GLY A 1050 -47.22 -26.91 -60.24
N GLY A 1051 -47.02 -26.63 -58.94
CA GLY A 1051 -46.06 -27.30 -58.06
C GLY A 1051 -45.59 -26.35 -56.97
#